data_AF-A0AA37UVH8-F1
#
_entry.id   AF-A0AA37UVH8-F1
#
_cell.length_a   1.000
_cell.length_b   1.000
_cell.length_c   1.000
_cell.angle_alpha   90.00
_cell.angle_beta   90.00
_cell.angle_gamma   90.00
#
_symmetry.space_group_name_H-M   'P 1'
#
loop_
_entity.id
_entity.type
_entity.pdbx_description
1 polymer ?
#
loop_
_entity_poly.entity_id
_entity_poly.type
_entity_poly.pdbx_seq_one_letter_code
_entity_poly.pdbx_strand_id
1 'polypeptide(L)'
;MNRRILGAGLTLASITALALAPTAIATAAPVPISGTVTTAALPDDDGLPYPRQTPLPPQPFDPADRSIARGAIPFHEIAPRVNGWLGSEYVSAEIVGESTQGRPFYLVTITAPETAEQSAQQDAWRDAIKHDSAAAATDAALAAGYKKPIWFNNNIHGNEWDGTDAAISYVEDLLDRLDAGDPEALELVEGSRLYVTLSNNPDGRVNGTRATALGLDPNRDFITNTTPETAVVRDLTADIQPLFFIDMHGYTNYLQVEPTGPPQGENYDHDLLMPHAYAAALQIEQDYLAEFSGSGFPLYNGGIRIPYRDTPSGWDGFPPIFTAQYVQFQGAISYTVELGPGRTNPANPTEDARRLEHNREVGHQVLDSTLDYIQANEAELIENQIEIFRRGAAGEPLREIPANPDPANYPGPDQWAALWDEADVTGTEFPRAYLIPAGERQSSRTDAARLVEQLLAHGVEVQRTQAATTVDGVDYPAGTYLVDMHQPLRGLANVLLADGSDITDKVPTMYDISAWSLGRLWGATVDRIGDTGDPALAVATTPVDGVELTSQVADSAYLALRLEGVAEVRVLNALLNAGVPISSVGDGTYVIDPSGRTAAVALASEFGVDLAATDGDLPDGAAGVSALRVGYTGSNGSGDTFLALSQMGFVDPVFVNNTFTDYDAIDVLYLGSNLAFNTSEAQVAGRTALEAYLARGGGLVGASGPVTTVGTTFGVFDATRVTGRSDANGIVEVDTTTDGLLSGTSEPAAFFSSPSYFTGLGENVRVEQTWGTYLAGHWRSATNAATPVPVPGPVEFAGQPSVISAVGESGSRAVAFATSPLYRTHPTGAYPDVATALLWAGPEGEGVSPPTGVSFVDVTPSTQFYEEISWLAQNRISTGWELEDGTREFRPVTPVARDAMAAFLYRLAGSPDFEDPTTSPFTDVSTDNQFFTEIAWLAESGISTGWVQADGSAQFRPLEPIARDAMAAFLYRFGDLQGKVDGAPAPATSPFADVSTDNQFYAEIAWLAENGIATGWDGAGNDGTRVFRPLSPVNRDAMAAFMFRLHHLGQDV
;
A
#
# COMPACT_ATOMS: atom_id res chain seq x y z
N MET A 1 48.16 44.56 23.75
CA MET A 1 49.19 44.51 24.83
C MET A 1 48.51 43.84 26.02
N ASN A 2 48.90 42.73 26.64
CA ASN A 2 50.14 41.94 26.72
C ASN A 2 49.74 40.46 26.95
N ARG A 3 50.29 39.50 26.18
CA ARG A 3 51.33 38.52 26.59
C ARG A 3 51.14 37.92 28.00
N ARG A 4 50.73 36.64 28.12
CA ARG A 4 51.56 35.39 28.09
C ARG A 4 52.55 35.30 29.27
N ILE A 5 52.49 34.21 30.07
CA ILE A 5 53.50 33.11 30.18
C ILE A 5 53.69 32.42 31.57
N LEU A 6 53.65 31.07 31.52
CA LEU A 6 54.41 29.99 32.23
C LEU A 6 54.12 29.48 33.67
N GLY A 7 54.08 28.12 33.75
CA GLY A 7 54.71 27.29 34.79
C GLY A 7 53.77 26.26 35.46
N ALA A 8 53.51 25.07 34.88
CA ALA A 8 54.26 23.79 34.99
C ALA A 8 54.03 22.99 36.30
N GLY A 9 53.54 21.73 36.18
CA GLY A 9 53.84 20.64 37.14
C GLY A 9 52.76 19.59 37.46
N LEU A 10 52.91 18.40 36.84
CA LEU A 10 52.55 17.03 37.30
C LEU A 10 51.10 16.45 37.25
N THR A 11 50.89 15.65 36.19
CA THR A 11 50.36 14.27 36.10
C THR A 11 49.57 13.62 37.26
N LEU A 12 48.34 13.17 36.97
CA LEU A 12 47.91 11.77 37.12
C LEU A 12 46.85 11.44 36.06
N ALA A 13 47.11 10.43 35.23
CA ALA A 13 46.22 9.98 34.17
C ALA A 13 45.10 9.09 34.75
N SER A 14 43.85 9.43 34.46
CA SER A 14 42.69 8.55 34.58
C SER A 14 42.10 8.42 33.18
N ILE A 15 42.18 7.22 32.60
CA ILE A 15 41.54 6.89 31.32
C ILE A 15 40.08 6.64 31.63
N THR A 16 39.23 7.63 31.37
CA THR A 16 37.77 7.43 31.29
C THR A 16 37.46 7.04 29.84
N ALA A 17 36.88 5.85 29.67
CA ALA A 17 36.31 5.41 28.40
C ALA A 17 35.25 6.43 27.97
N LEU A 18 35.46 7.06 26.81
CA LEU A 18 34.44 7.86 26.14
C LEU A 18 33.39 6.89 25.62
N ALA A 19 32.23 6.82 26.28
CA ALA A 19 31.05 6.26 25.67
C ALA A 19 30.70 7.15 24.46
N LEU A 20 30.86 6.62 23.26
CA LEU A 20 30.32 7.23 22.04
C LEU A 20 28.81 7.29 22.20
N ALA A 21 28.24 8.49 22.19
CA ALA A 21 26.80 8.67 22.07
C ALA A 21 26.36 8.14 20.69
N PRO A 22 25.22 7.45 20.59
CA PRO A 22 24.70 7.00 19.30
C PRO A 22 24.47 8.24 18.42
N THR A 23 25.04 8.20 17.22
CA THR A 23 24.78 9.17 16.16
C THR A 23 23.29 9.10 15.82
N ALA A 24 22.57 10.21 16.00
CA ALA A 24 21.22 10.37 15.47
C ALA A 24 21.28 10.18 13.95
N ILE A 25 20.60 9.15 13.46
CA ILE A 25 20.38 8.93 12.04
C ILE A 25 19.57 10.14 11.56
N ALA A 26 20.15 10.94 10.68
CA ALA A 26 19.43 11.99 9.99
C ALA A 26 18.54 11.32 8.93
N THR A 27 17.35 10.88 9.32
CA THR A 27 16.30 10.49 8.39
C THR A 27 15.84 11.76 7.69
N ALA A 28 15.98 11.84 6.36
CA ALA A 28 15.13 12.72 5.57
C ALA A 28 13.68 12.42 6.01
N ALA A 29 12.89 13.45 6.34
CA ALA A 29 11.54 13.25 6.86
C ALA A 29 10.76 12.41 5.84
N PRO A 30 10.39 11.16 6.17
CA PRO A 30 9.64 10.35 5.24
C PRO A 30 8.28 10.99 5.02
N VAL A 31 7.75 10.85 3.80
CA VAL A 31 6.32 11.04 3.57
C VAL A 31 5.62 10.04 4.52
N PRO A 32 4.82 10.50 5.48
CA PRO A 32 4.21 9.60 6.45
C PRO A 32 3.31 8.57 5.73
N ILE A 33 3.40 7.29 6.13
CA ILE A 33 2.65 6.14 5.53
C ILE A 33 1.14 6.36 5.57
N SER A 34 0.69 7.11 6.56
CA SER A 34 -0.60 7.79 6.63
C SER A 34 -0.34 8.93 7.57
N GLY A 35 0.21 10.01 7.01
CA GLY A 35 -0.01 11.28 7.67
C GLY A 35 -1.48 11.56 7.46
N THR A 36 -2.33 11.17 8.41
CA THR A 36 -3.25 12.17 8.91
C THR A 36 -2.38 13.39 9.14
N VAL A 37 -2.35 14.30 8.16
CA VAL A 37 -2.04 15.68 8.42
C VAL A 37 -3.03 15.96 9.53
N THR A 38 -2.55 15.97 10.77
CA THR A 38 -3.30 16.54 11.87
C THR A 38 -3.43 17.98 11.46
N THR A 39 -4.49 18.27 10.72
CA THR A 39 -5.04 19.60 10.58
C THR A 39 -5.13 20.11 12.00
N ALA A 40 -4.66 21.34 12.23
CA ALA A 40 -4.86 21.99 13.50
C ALA A 40 -6.37 21.90 13.76
N ALA A 41 -6.77 21.14 14.79
CA ALA A 41 -8.15 20.79 15.12
C ALA A 41 -9.13 21.81 14.53
N LEU A 42 -9.68 21.46 13.36
CA LEU A 42 -10.81 22.17 12.82
C LEU A 42 -12.03 21.77 13.61
N PRO A 43 -13.07 22.62 13.63
CA PRO A 43 -13.93 22.74 14.78
C PRO A 43 -14.91 21.59 14.85
N ASP A 44 -14.44 20.51 15.44
CA ASP A 44 -15.28 19.44 15.91
C ASP A 44 -15.58 19.71 17.38
N ASP A 45 -16.86 19.93 17.65
CA ASP A 45 -17.47 19.92 18.98
C ASP A 45 -16.76 20.84 19.99
N ASP A 46 -16.22 21.96 19.51
CA ASP A 46 -15.53 22.94 20.35
C ASP A 46 -16.53 23.82 21.14
N GLY A 47 -17.81 23.78 20.76
CA GLY A 47 -18.88 24.59 21.32
C GLY A 47 -18.56 26.09 21.25
N LEU A 48 -17.69 26.52 20.32
CA LEU A 48 -17.25 27.90 20.24
C LEU A 48 -18.32 28.77 19.57
N PRO A 49 -18.54 29.99 20.09
CA PRO A 49 -19.53 30.91 19.54
C PRO A 49 -19.14 31.40 18.14
N TYR A 50 -20.13 31.77 17.35
CA TYR A 50 -19.96 32.55 16.13
C TYR A 50 -20.31 34.03 16.38
N PRO A 51 -19.55 34.98 15.83
CA PRO A 51 -18.44 34.78 14.88
C PRO A 51 -17.07 34.54 15.56
N ARG A 52 -16.17 33.87 14.84
CA ARG A 52 -14.76 33.65 15.19
C ARG A 52 -13.87 34.68 14.50
N GLN A 53 -13.51 35.73 15.25
CA GLN A 53 -12.80 36.91 14.73
C GLN A 53 -11.27 36.71 14.74
N THR A 54 -10.76 35.68 14.07
CA THR A 54 -9.33 35.36 14.03
C THR A 54 -8.67 36.07 12.84
N PRO A 55 -7.77 37.05 13.06
CA PRO A 55 -7.08 37.71 11.97
C PRO A 55 -6.14 36.74 11.24
N LEU A 56 -6.24 36.72 9.91
CA LEU A 56 -5.40 35.90 9.04
C LEU A 56 -4.03 36.57 8.83
N PRO A 57 -2.91 35.84 8.96
CA PRO A 57 -1.58 36.38 8.72
C PRO A 57 -1.42 36.81 7.24
N PRO A 58 -0.93 38.03 6.97
CA PRO A 58 -0.69 38.48 5.60
C PRO A 58 0.43 37.65 4.96
N GLN A 59 0.24 37.28 3.70
CA GLN A 59 1.22 36.52 2.94
C GLN A 59 2.19 37.47 2.22
N PRO A 60 3.44 37.07 1.98
CA PRO A 60 4.38 37.88 1.21
C PRO A 60 3.92 38.05 -0.25
N PHE A 61 4.15 39.23 -0.82
CA PHE A 61 3.95 39.46 -2.25
C PHE A 61 4.89 38.57 -3.06
N ASP A 62 4.31 37.74 -3.93
CA ASP A 62 5.05 36.92 -4.88
C ASP A 62 4.84 37.44 -6.32
N PRO A 63 5.84 38.05 -6.96
CA PRO A 63 5.72 38.50 -8.35
C PRO A 63 5.59 37.35 -9.36
N ALA A 64 5.86 36.10 -8.95
CA ALA A 64 5.67 34.92 -9.78
C ALA A 64 4.25 34.34 -9.70
N ASP A 65 3.38 34.85 -8.82
CA ASP A 65 1.98 34.44 -8.74
C ASP A 65 1.29 34.59 -10.10
N ARG A 66 0.89 33.44 -10.66
CA ARG A 66 0.32 33.37 -12.01
C ARG A 66 -1.08 33.95 -12.10
N SER A 67 -1.78 34.13 -10.99
CA SER A 67 -3.09 34.80 -11.00
C SER A 67 -2.97 36.30 -11.35
N ILE A 68 -1.82 36.94 -11.06
CA ILE A 68 -1.56 38.34 -11.41
C ILE A 68 -1.65 38.55 -12.93
N ALA A 69 -1.14 37.61 -13.72
CA ALA A 69 -1.17 37.70 -15.17
C ALA A 69 -2.59 37.52 -15.75
N ARG A 70 -3.44 36.77 -15.04
CA ARG A 70 -4.88 36.62 -15.33
C ARG A 70 -5.66 37.91 -14.97
N GLY A 71 -5.16 38.68 -14.00
CA GLY A 71 -5.87 39.80 -13.38
C GLY A 71 -6.83 39.36 -12.26
N ALA A 72 -6.78 38.08 -11.87
CA ALA A 72 -7.52 37.55 -10.74
C ALA A 72 -6.88 37.99 -9.41
N ILE A 73 -7.60 37.83 -8.30
CA ILE A 73 -7.11 38.20 -6.97
C ILE A 73 -5.84 37.39 -6.64
N PRO A 74 -4.68 38.06 -6.46
CA PRO A 74 -3.44 37.41 -6.04
C PRO A 74 -3.57 36.74 -4.69
N PHE A 75 -2.88 35.62 -4.47
CA PHE A 75 -3.02 34.86 -3.22
C PHE A 75 -2.71 35.71 -1.99
N HIS A 76 -1.71 36.59 -2.08
CA HIS A 76 -1.33 37.47 -0.99
C HIS A 76 -2.36 38.56 -0.63
N GLU A 77 -3.32 38.85 -1.52
CA GLU A 77 -4.39 39.81 -1.27
C GLU A 77 -5.62 39.18 -0.59
N ILE A 78 -5.73 37.85 -0.58
CA ILE A 78 -6.90 37.15 -0.01
C ILE A 78 -7.02 37.43 1.50
N ALA A 79 -5.97 37.16 2.28
CA ALA A 79 -6.00 37.38 3.73
C ALA A 79 -6.29 38.85 4.12
N PRO A 80 -5.67 39.88 3.49
CA PRO A 80 -6.04 41.27 3.72
C PRO A 80 -7.52 41.61 3.44
N ARG A 81 -8.14 41.03 2.41
CA ARG A 81 -9.56 41.23 2.12
C ARG A 81 -10.44 40.60 3.19
N VAL A 82 -10.19 39.34 3.53
CA VAL A 82 -10.92 38.64 4.61
C VAL A 82 -10.79 39.38 5.94
N ASN A 83 -9.58 39.84 6.28
CA ASN A 83 -9.35 40.66 7.46
C ASN A 83 -10.12 41.99 7.45
N GLY A 84 -10.46 42.50 6.28
CA GLY A 84 -11.32 43.68 6.12
C GLY A 84 -12.79 43.41 6.47
N TRP A 85 -13.24 42.16 6.36
CA TRP A 85 -14.57 41.71 6.78
C TRP A 85 -14.66 41.45 8.27
N LEU A 86 -13.51 41.16 8.91
CA LEU A 86 -13.44 41.01 10.37
C LEU A 86 -13.84 42.33 11.05
N GLY A 87 -14.74 42.22 12.02
CA GLY A 87 -15.49 43.33 12.60
C GLY A 87 -16.99 43.29 12.30
N SER A 88 -17.40 42.59 11.24
CA SER A 88 -18.80 42.17 11.04
C SER A 88 -19.19 41.12 12.08
N GLU A 89 -20.40 41.21 12.63
CA GLU A 89 -20.92 40.20 13.58
C GLU A 89 -21.29 38.88 12.90
N TYR A 90 -21.26 38.82 11.57
CA TYR A 90 -21.64 37.63 10.80
C TYR A 90 -20.46 36.77 10.32
N VAL A 91 -19.23 37.31 10.34
CA VAL A 91 -18.08 36.72 9.62
C VAL A 91 -17.10 36.05 10.57
N SER A 92 -16.74 34.81 10.26
CA SER A 92 -15.64 34.08 10.88
C SER A 92 -14.57 33.76 9.84
N ALA A 93 -13.30 33.75 10.25
CA ALA A 93 -12.20 33.35 9.39
C ALA A 93 -11.22 32.45 10.13
N GLU A 94 -10.80 31.37 9.49
CA GLU A 94 -9.95 30.34 10.08
C GLU A 94 -8.88 29.87 9.08
N ILE A 95 -7.71 29.47 9.61
CA ILE A 95 -6.73 28.69 8.85
C ILE A 95 -6.98 27.22 9.17
N VAL A 96 -7.24 26.45 8.11
CA VAL A 96 -7.74 25.07 8.21
C VAL A 96 -6.71 24.03 7.78
N GLY A 97 -5.47 24.47 7.57
CA GLY A 97 -4.36 23.61 7.19
C GLY A 97 -3.32 24.39 6.43
N GLU A 98 -2.32 23.67 5.92
CA GLU A 98 -1.28 24.23 5.06
C GLU A 98 -1.04 23.32 3.86
N SER A 99 -0.81 23.93 2.70
CA SER A 99 -0.53 23.23 1.44
C SER A 99 0.83 22.55 1.49
N THR A 100 1.16 21.79 0.44
CA THR A 100 2.47 21.14 0.30
C THR A 100 3.66 22.10 0.50
N GLN A 101 3.55 23.35 0.03
CA GLN A 101 4.58 24.38 0.16
C GLN A 101 4.34 25.34 1.34
N GLY A 102 3.46 24.98 2.27
CA GLY A 102 3.21 25.72 3.53
C GLY A 102 2.32 26.95 3.38
N ARG A 103 1.48 27.04 2.35
CA ARG A 103 0.51 28.14 2.21
C ARG A 103 -0.78 27.80 2.96
N PRO A 104 -1.37 28.75 3.71
CA PRO A 104 -2.55 28.47 4.51
C PRO A 104 -3.80 28.21 3.65
N PHE A 105 -4.64 27.29 4.09
CA PHE A 105 -6.01 27.15 3.62
C PHE A 105 -6.92 28.08 4.40
N TYR A 106 -7.71 28.91 3.71
CA TYR A 106 -8.63 29.84 4.34
C TYR A 106 -10.07 29.34 4.23
N LEU A 107 -10.72 29.19 5.38
CA LEU A 107 -12.16 28.98 5.50
C LEU A 107 -12.81 30.24 6.05
N VAL A 108 -13.86 30.71 5.37
CA VAL A 108 -14.71 31.79 5.84
C VAL A 108 -16.09 31.23 6.15
N THR A 109 -16.62 31.54 7.33
CA THR A 109 -18.00 31.16 7.71
C THR A 109 -18.86 32.41 7.87
N ILE A 110 -20.03 32.44 7.25
CA ILE A 110 -21.01 33.52 7.35
C ILE A 110 -22.30 32.98 7.98
N THR A 111 -22.66 33.51 9.14
CA THR A 111 -23.88 33.11 9.86
C THR A 111 -24.28 34.16 10.90
N ALA A 112 -25.56 34.22 11.27
CA ALA A 112 -26.03 35.05 12.38
C ALA A 112 -25.32 34.65 13.70
N PRO A 113 -25.02 35.61 14.60
CA PRO A 113 -24.31 35.32 15.85
C PRO A 113 -24.89 34.17 16.66
N GLU A 114 -24.01 33.34 17.21
CA GLU A 114 -24.36 32.19 18.05
C GLU A 114 -23.59 32.25 19.37
N THR A 115 -24.29 32.03 20.47
CA THR A 115 -23.67 31.74 21.77
C THR A 115 -23.02 30.36 21.76
N ALA A 116 -22.11 30.10 22.70
CA ALA A 116 -21.48 28.78 22.85
C ALA A 116 -22.53 27.66 23.02
N GLU A 117 -23.61 27.94 23.76
CA GLU A 117 -24.71 26.99 23.95
C GLU A 117 -25.50 26.74 22.66
N GLN A 118 -25.68 27.76 21.82
CA GLN A 118 -26.32 27.59 20.51
C GLN A 118 -25.43 26.80 19.56
N SER A 119 -24.13 27.12 19.49
CA SER A 119 -23.18 26.37 18.67
C SER A 119 -23.15 24.90 19.05
N ALA A 120 -22.98 24.60 20.34
CA ALA A 120 -22.97 23.22 20.85
C ALA A 120 -24.29 22.49 20.56
N GLN A 121 -25.43 23.18 20.54
CA GLN A 121 -26.71 22.58 20.16
C GLN A 121 -26.79 22.26 18.65
N GLN A 122 -26.22 23.11 17.79
CA GLN A 122 -26.12 22.81 16.35
C GLN A 122 -25.21 21.61 16.10
N ASP A 123 -24.10 21.52 16.82
CA ASP A 123 -23.15 20.41 16.70
C ASP A 123 -23.79 19.09 17.18
N ALA A 124 -24.51 19.13 18.32
CA ALA A 124 -25.29 17.98 18.79
C ALA A 124 -26.38 17.54 17.79
N TRP A 125 -27.02 18.47 17.08
CA TRP A 125 -27.99 18.13 16.04
C TRP A 125 -27.33 17.54 14.80
N ARG A 126 -26.20 18.10 14.34
CA ARG A 126 -25.38 17.57 13.24
C ARG A 126 -24.99 16.11 13.53
N ASP A 127 -24.48 15.85 14.72
CA ASP A 127 -24.05 14.51 15.14
C ASP A 127 -25.24 13.55 15.26
N ALA A 128 -26.37 14.02 15.79
CA ALA A 128 -27.60 13.23 15.86
C ALA A 128 -28.12 12.87 14.45
N ILE A 129 -28.05 13.78 13.47
CA ILE A 129 -28.45 13.50 12.07
C ILE A 129 -27.66 12.30 11.52
N LYS A 130 -26.37 12.19 11.83
CA LYS A 130 -25.52 11.11 11.32
C LYS A 130 -25.60 9.83 12.18
N HIS A 131 -25.42 9.93 13.48
CA HIS A 131 -25.23 8.78 14.37
C HIS A 131 -26.49 8.36 15.16
N ASP A 132 -27.53 9.19 15.22
CA ASP A 132 -28.84 8.87 15.83
C ASP A 132 -30.01 9.33 14.94
N SER A 133 -29.88 9.06 13.64
CA SER A 133 -30.75 9.55 12.57
C SER A 133 -32.23 9.21 12.78
N ALA A 134 -32.55 8.06 13.39
CA ALA A 134 -33.92 7.68 13.74
C ALA A 134 -34.54 8.61 14.80
N ALA A 135 -33.76 9.08 15.78
CA ALA A 135 -34.24 10.09 16.73
C ALA A 135 -34.33 11.46 16.06
N ALA A 136 -33.29 11.85 15.30
CA ALA A 136 -33.22 13.12 14.59
C ALA A 136 -34.42 13.34 13.66
N ALA A 137 -34.87 12.29 12.94
CA ALA A 137 -36.04 12.33 12.06
C ALA A 137 -37.35 12.75 12.73
N THR A 138 -37.43 12.66 14.06
CA THR A 138 -38.63 13.01 14.84
C THR A 138 -38.43 14.19 15.79
N ASP A 139 -37.25 14.80 15.78
CA ASP A 139 -36.93 15.92 16.64
C ASP A 139 -37.49 17.24 16.07
N ALA A 140 -38.58 17.70 16.67
CA ALA A 140 -39.23 18.96 16.28
C ALA A 140 -38.39 20.20 16.59
N ALA A 141 -37.44 20.14 17.53
CA ALA A 141 -36.54 21.25 17.83
C ALA A 141 -35.44 21.35 16.76
N LEU A 142 -34.89 20.21 16.34
CA LEU A 142 -33.95 20.12 15.22
C LEU A 142 -34.61 20.65 13.94
N ALA A 143 -35.77 20.11 13.57
CA ALA A 143 -36.47 20.50 12.35
C ALA A 143 -36.81 22.00 12.27
N ALA A 144 -36.94 22.68 13.42
CA ALA A 144 -37.25 24.10 13.48
C ALA A 144 -36.04 25.01 13.69
N GLY A 145 -34.90 24.48 14.16
CA GLY A 145 -33.79 25.27 14.68
C GLY A 145 -32.41 24.93 14.12
N TYR A 146 -32.27 23.81 13.41
CA TYR A 146 -31.00 23.41 12.82
C TYR A 146 -30.62 24.36 11.67
N LYS A 147 -29.45 24.97 11.74
CA LYS A 147 -28.94 25.84 10.69
C LYS A 147 -28.30 25.01 9.60
N LYS A 148 -28.74 25.18 8.35
CA LYS A 148 -28.25 24.38 7.22
C LYS A 148 -26.78 24.68 6.93
N PRO A 149 -25.88 23.68 6.95
CA PRO A 149 -24.51 23.85 6.49
C PRO A 149 -24.47 23.83 4.95
N ILE A 150 -23.99 24.92 4.34
CA ILE A 150 -23.86 25.07 2.89
C ILE A 150 -22.42 25.43 2.57
N TRP A 151 -21.78 24.71 1.65
CA TRP A 151 -20.35 24.86 1.42
C TRP A 151 -20.00 25.16 -0.05
N PHE A 152 -19.26 26.25 -0.24
CA PHE A 152 -18.65 26.64 -1.52
C PHE A 152 -17.15 26.39 -1.49
N ASN A 153 -16.71 25.38 -2.23
CA ASN A 153 -15.30 25.06 -2.45
C ASN A 153 -14.80 25.70 -3.75
N ASN A 154 -13.62 26.31 -3.69
CA ASN A 154 -13.09 27.07 -4.82
C ASN A 154 -11.64 26.67 -5.11
N ASN A 155 -11.30 26.69 -6.40
CA ASN A 155 -9.92 26.66 -6.88
C ASN A 155 -9.15 25.40 -6.43
N ILE A 156 -9.84 24.25 -6.44
CA ILE A 156 -9.22 22.94 -6.27
C ILE A 156 -8.21 22.64 -7.38
N HIS A 157 -8.53 23.02 -8.61
CA HIS A 157 -7.51 23.16 -9.64
C HIS A 157 -6.92 24.56 -9.56
N GLY A 158 -5.65 24.65 -9.22
CA GLY A 158 -5.03 25.94 -8.89
C GLY A 158 -5.05 26.95 -10.04
N ASN A 159 -5.02 26.51 -11.29
CA ASN A 159 -5.02 27.38 -12.46
C ASN A 159 -6.41 27.87 -12.91
N GLU A 160 -7.45 27.62 -12.11
CA GLU A 160 -8.85 28.00 -12.33
C GLU A 160 -9.25 29.01 -11.24
N TRP A 161 -8.81 30.27 -11.41
CA TRP A 161 -8.89 31.29 -10.35
C TRP A 161 -10.29 31.87 -10.11
N ASP A 162 -11.13 31.85 -11.15
CA ASP A 162 -12.34 32.67 -11.25
C ASP A 162 -13.41 32.30 -10.19
N GLY A 163 -13.45 31.05 -9.71
CA GLY A 163 -14.36 30.64 -8.63
C GLY A 163 -14.06 31.34 -7.30
N THR A 164 -12.79 31.53 -6.95
CA THR A 164 -12.40 32.30 -5.75
C THR A 164 -12.87 33.74 -5.83
N ASP A 165 -12.67 34.38 -6.99
CA ASP A 165 -13.06 35.77 -7.22
C ASP A 165 -14.61 35.88 -7.23
N ALA A 166 -15.27 34.87 -7.79
CA ALA A 166 -16.63 34.37 -7.51
C ALA A 166 -17.12 34.61 -6.09
N ALA A 167 -16.66 33.71 -5.23
CA ALA A 167 -17.07 33.62 -3.85
C ALA A 167 -16.73 34.90 -3.07
N ILE A 168 -15.56 35.50 -3.30
CA ILE A 168 -15.20 36.78 -2.66
C ILE A 168 -16.20 37.87 -3.02
N SER A 169 -16.58 37.98 -4.29
CA SER A 169 -17.58 38.98 -4.73
C SER A 169 -18.95 38.74 -4.12
N TYR A 170 -19.35 37.48 -3.98
CA TYR A 170 -20.62 37.11 -3.33
C TYR A 170 -20.61 37.47 -1.84
N VAL A 171 -19.52 37.14 -1.13
CA VAL A 171 -19.38 37.48 0.30
C VAL A 171 -19.43 38.99 0.51
N GLU A 172 -18.74 39.78 -0.33
CA GLU A 172 -18.76 41.24 -0.23
C GLU A 172 -20.19 41.80 -0.43
N ASP A 173 -20.94 41.32 -1.43
CA ASP A 173 -22.34 41.74 -1.65
C ASP A 173 -23.28 41.33 -0.50
N LEU A 174 -23.16 40.08 -0.03
CA LEU A 174 -23.96 39.59 1.09
C LEU A 174 -23.74 40.43 2.35
N LEU A 175 -22.50 40.83 2.65
CA LEU A 175 -22.20 41.69 3.78
C LEU A 175 -22.78 43.09 3.62
N ASP A 176 -22.71 43.68 2.42
CA ASP A 176 -23.35 44.97 2.13
C ASP A 176 -24.88 44.90 2.32
N ARG A 177 -25.51 43.79 1.92
CA ARG A 177 -26.95 43.53 2.13
C ARG A 177 -27.30 43.36 3.62
N LEU A 178 -26.49 42.63 4.37
CA LEU A 178 -26.66 42.45 5.82
C LEU A 178 -26.53 43.79 6.56
N ASP A 179 -25.53 44.60 6.22
CA ASP A 179 -25.33 45.93 6.79
C ASP A 179 -26.50 46.89 6.45
N ALA A 180 -27.12 46.70 5.28
CA ALA A 180 -28.32 47.42 4.88
C ALA A 180 -29.62 46.92 5.57
N GLY A 181 -29.57 45.79 6.28
CA GLY A 181 -30.72 45.16 6.91
C GLY A 181 -31.67 44.52 5.90
N ASP A 182 -31.14 43.98 4.81
CA ASP A 182 -31.91 43.25 3.80
C ASP A 182 -32.60 42.01 4.42
N PRO A 183 -33.94 41.89 4.35
CA PRO A 183 -34.66 40.80 5.00
C PRO A 183 -34.26 39.41 4.51
N GLU A 184 -34.00 39.26 3.21
CA GLU A 184 -33.63 37.98 2.60
C GLU A 184 -32.22 37.55 3.04
N ALA A 185 -31.26 38.49 3.06
CA ALA A 185 -29.93 38.22 3.58
C ALA A 185 -29.93 37.83 5.07
N LEU A 186 -30.75 38.51 5.89
CA LEU A 186 -30.90 38.18 7.31
C LEU A 186 -31.51 36.79 7.51
N GLU A 187 -32.58 36.47 6.79
CA GLU A 187 -33.22 35.15 6.83
C GLU A 187 -32.23 34.04 6.43
N LEU A 188 -31.41 34.28 5.41
CA LEU A 188 -30.37 33.35 4.98
C LEU A 188 -29.36 33.05 6.10
N VAL A 189 -28.78 34.06 6.75
CA VAL A 189 -27.76 33.84 7.80
C VAL A 189 -28.34 33.39 9.15
N GLU A 190 -29.61 33.70 9.42
CA GLU A 190 -30.34 33.17 10.58
C GLU A 190 -30.64 31.67 10.43
N GLY A 191 -30.95 31.24 9.20
CA GLY A 191 -31.27 29.85 8.90
C GLY A 191 -30.09 28.98 8.49
N SER A 192 -28.92 29.54 8.16
CA SER A 192 -27.82 28.80 7.55
C SER A 192 -26.44 29.14 8.12
N ARG A 193 -25.49 28.23 7.94
CA ARG A 193 -24.05 28.48 8.06
C ARG A 193 -23.44 28.33 6.67
N LEU A 194 -22.98 29.44 6.09
CA LEU A 194 -22.32 29.43 4.78
C LEU A 194 -20.81 29.29 4.97
N TYR A 195 -20.24 28.20 4.46
CA TYR A 195 -18.83 27.90 4.48
C TYR A 195 -18.21 28.19 3.11
N VAL A 196 -17.07 28.87 3.10
CA VAL A 196 -16.39 29.25 1.86
C VAL A 196 -14.91 28.92 1.97
N THR A 197 -14.47 27.90 1.24
CA THR A 197 -13.03 27.63 1.04
C THR A 197 -12.54 28.49 -0.11
N LEU A 198 -11.66 29.45 0.18
CA LEU A 198 -11.25 30.45 -0.82
C LEU A 198 -10.26 29.87 -1.85
N SER A 199 -9.39 28.95 -1.44
CA SER A 199 -8.48 28.24 -2.34
C SER A 199 -8.13 26.88 -1.74
N ASN A 200 -8.60 25.82 -2.41
CA ASN A 200 -8.30 24.44 -2.05
C ASN A 200 -6.93 23.99 -2.60
N ASN A 201 -6.38 24.64 -3.63
CA ASN A 201 -5.00 24.37 -4.05
C ASN A 201 -4.17 25.67 -4.08
N PRO A 202 -3.81 26.22 -2.89
CA PRO A 202 -3.05 27.47 -2.80
C PRO A 202 -1.73 27.46 -3.59
N ASP A 203 -1.03 26.31 -3.61
CA ASP A 203 0.23 26.18 -4.34
C ASP A 203 0.01 26.19 -5.85
N GLY A 204 -0.95 25.40 -6.33
CA GLY A 204 -1.34 25.40 -7.72
C GLY A 204 -1.86 26.77 -8.16
N ARG A 205 -2.54 27.51 -7.26
CA ARG A 205 -3.00 28.87 -7.50
C ARG A 205 -1.87 29.81 -7.86
N VAL A 206 -0.85 29.85 -7.01
CA VAL A 206 0.33 30.69 -7.21
C VAL A 206 1.13 30.21 -8.42
N ASN A 207 1.31 28.90 -8.57
CA ASN A 207 2.10 28.30 -9.65
C ASN A 207 1.39 28.30 -11.01
N GLY A 208 0.07 28.50 -11.04
CA GLY A 208 -0.76 28.39 -12.22
C GLY A 208 -0.85 26.98 -12.77
N THR A 209 -0.86 25.97 -11.90
CA THR A 209 -0.98 24.55 -12.25
C THR A 209 -2.33 23.99 -11.84
N ARG A 210 -2.84 23.03 -12.61
CA ARG A 210 -4.06 22.27 -12.25
C ARG A 210 -3.79 21.39 -11.03
N ALA A 211 -2.71 20.61 -11.12
CA ALA A 211 -2.23 19.72 -10.06
C ALA A 211 -1.65 20.50 -8.86
N THR A 212 -1.56 19.82 -7.70
CA THR A 212 -0.84 20.28 -6.50
C THR A 212 0.66 20.39 -6.77
N ALA A 213 1.42 20.94 -5.81
CA ALA A 213 2.89 21.00 -5.93
C ALA A 213 3.54 19.60 -6.00
N LEU A 214 2.85 18.56 -5.50
CA LEU A 214 3.28 17.17 -5.60
C LEU A 214 3.00 16.55 -6.98
N GLY A 215 2.29 17.25 -7.87
CA GLY A 215 1.99 16.79 -9.23
C GLY A 215 0.75 15.90 -9.36
N LEU A 216 -0.02 15.72 -8.27
CA LEU A 216 -1.31 15.02 -8.29
C LEU A 216 -2.46 15.99 -8.59
N ASP A 217 -3.46 15.53 -9.33
CA ASP A 217 -4.72 16.25 -9.45
C ASP A 217 -5.52 16.04 -8.16
N PRO A 218 -5.76 17.08 -7.33
CA PRO A 218 -6.47 16.92 -6.07
C PRO A 218 -7.92 16.47 -6.28
N ASN A 219 -8.54 16.77 -7.44
CA ASN A 219 -9.86 16.27 -7.79
C ASN A 219 -9.82 14.81 -8.30
N ARG A 220 -8.76 14.04 -7.95
CA ARG A 220 -8.58 12.61 -8.25
C ARG A 220 -7.99 11.83 -7.07
N ASP A 221 -7.85 12.45 -5.90
CA ASP A 221 -7.07 11.94 -4.77
C ASP A 221 -7.93 11.81 -3.48
N PHE A 222 -9.27 11.89 -3.56
CA PHE A 222 -10.13 11.88 -2.37
C PHE A 222 -10.22 10.54 -1.63
N ILE A 223 -9.83 9.42 -2.25
CA ILE A 223 -9.84 8.10 -1.61
C ILE A 223 -8.46 7.70 -1.09
N THR A 224 -7.40 8.18 -1.74
CA THR A 224 -6.02 7.94 -1.33
C THR A 224 -5.53 8.99 -0.34
N ASN A 225 -6.08 10.22 -0.39
CA ASN A 225 -5.71 11.41 0.39
C ASN A 225 -4.20 11.61 0.51
N THR A 226 -3.49 11.46 -0.59
CA THR A 226 -2.03 11.53 -0.66
C THR A 226 -1.52 12.96 -0.45
N THR A 227 -2.36 13.96 -0.77
CA THR A 227 -2.01 15.38 -0.70
C THR A 227 -2.64 16.05 0.52
N PRO A 228 -1.94 17.02 1.17
CA PRO A 228 -2.55 17.81 2.24
C PRO A 228 -3.79 18.57 1.74
N GLU A 229 -3.83 18.96 0.46
CA GLU A 229 -4.97 19.62 -0.18
C GLU A 229 -6.26 18.79 -0.15
N THR A 230 -6.20 17.48 -0.37
CA THR A 230 -7.39 16.62 -0.29
C THR A 230 -7.70 16.19 1.13
N ALA A 231 -6.69 15.98 1.97
CA ALA A 231 -6.89 15.64 3.38
C ALA A 231 -7.69 16.72 4.13
N VAL A 232 -7.36 18.00 3.92
CA VAL A 232 -8.09 19.13 4.53
C VAL A 232 -9.58 19.13 4.10
N VAL A 233 -9.86 18.90 2.82
CA VAL A 233 -11.26 18.88 2.33
C VAL A 233 -12.00 17.65 2.83
N ARG A 234 -11.35 16.49 2.90
CA ARG A 234 -11.90 15.27 3.49
C ARG A 234 -12.35 15.53 4.94
N ASP A 235 -11.46 16.09 5.76
CA ASP A 235 -11.74 16.40 7.17
C ASP A 235 -12.88 17.42 7.29
N LEU A 236 -12.81 18.53 6.54
CA LEU A 236 -13.89 19.52 6.49
C LEU A 236 -15.23 18.93 6.04
N THR A 237 -15.24 17.91 5.18
CA THR A 237 -16.49 17.27 4.76
C THR A 237 -17.17 16.56 5.94
N ALA A 238 -16.38 15.88 6.77
CA ALA A 238 -16.89 15.23 7.97
C ALA A 238 -17.38 16.26 9.00
N ASP A 239 -16.60 17.31 9.23
CA ASP A 239 -16.86 18.36 10.23
C ASP A 239 -18.07 19.23 9.85
N ILE A 240 -18.12 19.69 8.59
CA ILE A 240 -19.20 20.56 8.10
C ILE A 240 -20.49 19.76 7.90
N GLN A 241 -20.37 18.49 7.47
CA GLN A 241 -21.51 17.64 7.07
C GLN A 241 -22.49 18.42 6.16
N PRO A 242 -22.01 18.95 5.02
CA PRO A 242 -22.79 19.90 4.23
C PRO A 242 -24.10 19.28 3.77
N LEU A 243 -25.18 20.06 3.85
CA LEU A 243 -26.45 19.73 3.20
C LEU A 243 -26.31 19.87 1.68
N PHE A 244 -25.53 20.87 1.27
CA PHE A 244 -25.28 21.20 -0.11
C PHE A 244 -23.83 21.66 -0.31
N PHE A 245 -23.19 21.15 -1.36
CA PHE A 245 -21.80 21.41 -1.69
C PHE A 245 -21.63 21.85 -3.15
N ILE A 246 -20.86 22.91 -3.38
CA ILE A 246 -20.53 23.41 -4.72
C ILE A 246 -19.01 23.46 -4.88
N ASP A 247 -18.47 22.71 -5.84
CA ASP A 247 -17.08 22.78 -6.25
C ASP A 247 -16.96 23.66 -7.50
N MET A 248 -16.39 24.86 -7.35
CA MET A 248 -16.23 25.81 -8.44
C MET A 248 -14.90 25.59 -9.19
N HIS A 249 -15.05 25.28 -10.47
CA HIS A 249 -14.02 24.95 -11.44
C HIS A 249 -13.99 25.91 -12.64
N GLY A 250 -13.00 25.68 -13.51
CA GLY A 250 -12.96 26.17 -14.89
C GLY A 250 -11.99 25.34 -15.75
N TYR A 251 -11.71 25.64 -16.99
CA TYR A 251 -12.61 26.34 -17.85
C TYR A 251 -13.11 25.40 -18.94
N THR A 252 -14.42 25.40 -19.13
CA THR A 252 -15.08 24.84 -20.30
C THR A 252 -15.35 25.94 -21.33
N ASN A 253 -15.92 25.55 -22.47
CA ASN A 253 -16.27 26.49 -23.55
C ASN A 253 -17.57 27.27 -23.29
N TYR A 254 -18.32 26.90 -22.27
CA TYR A 254 -19.63 27.41 -21.85
C TYR A 254 -19.77 27.11 -20.36
N LEU A 255 -20.72 27.73 -19.66
CA LEU A 255 -21.06 27.32 -18.30
C LEU A 255 -21.58 25.87 -18.32
N GLN A 256 -21.02 25.01 -17.48
CA GLN A 256 -21.47 23.65 -17.27
C GLN A 256 -21.71 23.41 -15.78
N VAL A 257 -22.84 22.80 -15.45
CA VAL A 257 -23.28 22.56 -14.06
C VAL A 257 -23.75 21.12 -13.94
N GLU A 258 -23.15 20.37 -13.03
CA GLU A 258 -23.55 19.00 -12.70
C GLU A 258 -24.96 18.93 -12.09
N PRO A 259 -25.68 17.80 -12.18
CA PRO A 259 -25.20 16.40 -12.10
C PRO A 259 -24.48 15.86 -13.35
N THR A 260 -23.61 14.87 -13.12
CA THR A 260 -22.84 14.12 -14.12
C THR A 260 -23.73 13.32 -15.07
N GLY A 261 -23.21 12.96 -16.25
CA GLY A 261 -23.84 11.98 -17.14
C GLY A 261 -23.55 10.53 -16.72
N PRO A 262 -24.10 9.55 -17.44
CA PRO A 262 -23.89 8.14 -17.14
C PRO A 262 -22.45 7.65 -17.48
N PRO A 263 -21.96 6.62 -16.76
CA PRO A 263 -22.66 5.94 -15.67
C PRO A 263 -22.53 6.73 -14.36
N GLN A 264 -23.57 6.67 -13.53
CA GLN A 264 -23.50 7.18 -12.17
C GLN A 264 -22.74 6.21 -11.29
N GLY A 265 -22.12 6.69 -10.22
CA GLY A 265 -21.45 5.83 -9.26
C GLY A 265 -22.44 4.93 -8.52
N GLU A 266 -21.92 3.80 -8.05
CA GLU A 266 -22.66 2.85 -7.22
C GLU A 266 -22.53 3.27 -5.75
N ASN A 267 -23.40 2.77 -4.87
CA ASN A 267 -23.36 3.02 -3.40
C ASN A 267 -23.98 4.35 -2.91
N TYR A 268 -24.56 5.15 -3.81
CA TYR A 268 -25.29 6.37 -3.45
C TYR A 268 -26.81 6.12 -3.37
N ASP A 269 -27.49 6.80 -2.44
CA ASP A 269 -28.95 6.86 -2.35
C ASP A 269 -29.50 7.85 -3.42
N HIS A 270 -29.36 7.51 -4.70
CA HIS A 270 -29.72 8.38 -5.84
C HIS A 270 -31.19 8.83 -5.82
N ASP A 271 -32.09 8.06 -5.20
CA ASP A 271 -33.50 8.41 -5.05
C ASP A 271 -33.72 9.67 -4.22
N LEU A 272 -32.76 10.01 -3.35
CA LEU A 272 -32.78 11.20 -2.49
C LEU A 272 -31.91 12.33 -3.06
N LEU A 273 -30.88 12.00 -3.85
CA LEU A 273 -29.91 12.98 -4.36
C LEU A 273 -30.28 13.52 -5.74
N MET A 274 -30.58 12.64 -6.70
CA MET A 274 -30.71 13.00 -8.12
C MET A 274 -31.86 13.99 -8.41
N PRO A 275 -33.07 13.86 -7.80
CA PRO A 275 -34.17 14.78 -8.08
C PRO A 275 -33.81 16.24 -7.78
N HIS A 276 -33.14 16.47 -6.65
CA HIS A 276 -32.73 17.81 -6.23
C HIS A 276 -31.47 18.27 -6.97
N ALA A 277 -30.52 17.36 -7.22
CA ALA A 277 -29.33 17.65 -8.00
C ALA A 277 -29.69 18.19 -9.41
N TYR A 278 -30.62 17.55 -10.10
CA TYR A 278 -31.04 18.02 -11.42
C TYR A 278 -31.85 19.33 -11.36
N ALA A 279 -32.68 19.48 -10.34
CA ALA A 279 -33.56 20.64 -10.19
C ALA A 279 -32.80 21.95 -9.96
N ALA A 280 -31.81 21.96 -9.08
CA ALA A 280 -31.04 23.20 -8.85
C ALA A 280 -30.16 23.55 -10.08
N ALA A 281 -29.63 22.56 -10.80
CA ALA A 281 -28.95 22.81 -12.08
C ALA A 281 -29.86 23.47 -13.13
N LEU A 282 -31.14 23.05 -13.18
CA LEU A 282 -32.14 23.70 -14.03
C LEU A 282 -32.51 25.12 -13.57
N GLN A 283 -32.54 25.37 -12.26
CA GLN A 283 -32.76 26.71 -11.72
C GLN A 283 -31.61 27.64 -12.11
N ILE A 284 -30.36 27.20 -11.90
CA ILE A 284 -29.16 27.94 -12.33
C ILE A 284 -29.22 28.25 -13.84
N GLU A 285 -29.63 27.30 -14.68
CA GLU A 285 -29.80 27.55 -16.12
C GLU A 285 -30.84 28.66 -16.39
N GLN A 286 -31.98 28.63 -15.71
CA GLN A 286 -33.05 29.60 -15.91
C GLN A 286 -32.62 31.00 -15.49
N ASP A 287 -31.99 31.12 -14.32
CA ASP A 287 -31.56 32.40 -13.78
C ASP A 287 -30.38 32.97 -14.58
N TYR A 288 -29.45 32.11 -15.02
CA TYR A 288 -28.41 32.51 -15.96
C TYR A 288 -29.00 33.07 -17.25
N LEU A 289 -30.00 32.39 -17.83
CA LEU A 289 -30.62 32.83 -19.08
C LEU A 289 -31.42 34.13 -18.91
N ALA A 290 -31.98 34.37 -17.73
CA ALA A 290 -32.67 35.61 -17.42
C ALA A 290 -31.69 36.80 -17.38
N GLU A 291 -30.54 36.63 -16.74
CA GLU A 291 -29.59 37.72 -16.49
C GLU A 291 -28.57 37.90 -17.63
N PHE A 292 -28.01 36.81 -18.15
CA PHE A 292 -26.88 36.85 -19.07
C PHE A 292 -27.24 36.56 -20.53
N SER A 293 -28.52 36.41 -20.88
CA SER A 293 -28.94 36.23 -22.28
C SER A 293 -28.53 37.44 -23.13
N GLY A 294 -27.62 37.21 -24.08
CA GLY A 294 -27.09 38.26 -24.94
C GLY A 294 -25.78 38.91 -24.44
N SER A 295 -25.16 38.39 -23.38
CA SER A 295 -23.83 38.80 -22.86
C SER A 295 -22.70 38.73 -23.90
N GLY A 296 -22.94 38.02 -25.01
CA GLY A 296 -21.97 37.79 -26.08
C GLY A 296 -21.00 36.65 -25.74
N PHE A 297 -21.25 35.90 -24.67
CA PHE A 297 -20.53 34.68 -24.32
C PHE A 297 -21.26 33.43 -24.81
N PRO A 298 -20.52 32.37 -25.18
CA PRO A 298 -21.09 31.16 -25.75
C PRO A 298 -21.92 30.37 -24.73
N LEU A 299 -23.11 29.92 -25.19
CA LEU A 299 -24.00 29.01 -24.49
C LEU A 299 -24.04 27.64 -25.18
N TYR A 300 -24.31 26.58 -24.41
CA TYR A 300 -24.52 25.25 -24.96
C TYR A 300 -25.97 25.10 -25.43
N ASN A 301 -26.17 24.94 -26.75
CA ASN A 301 -27.51 24.83 -27.35
C ASN A 301 -28.52 25.94 -26.96
N GLY A 302 -28.02 27.12 -26.61
CA GLY A 302 -28.86 28.24 -26.15
C GLY A 302 -29.16 28.27 -24.65
N GLY A 303 -28.63 27.32 -23.87
CA GLY A 303 -28.66 27.23 -22.41
C GLY A 303 -27.27 26.97 -21.82
N ILE A 304 -27.21 26.44 -20.62
CA ILE A 304 -25.96 25.93 -20.04
C ILE A 304 -25.80 24.46 -20.43
N ARG A 305 -24.62 23.86 -20.23
CA ARG A 305 -24.50 22.39 -20.33
C ARG A 305 -24.82 21.77 -18.99
N ILE A 306 -25.84 20.92 -18.94
CA ILE A 306 -26.12 20.04 -17.79
C ILE A 306 -25.70 18.63 -18.21
N PRO A 307 -24.55 18.09 -17.73
CA PRO A 307 -24.00 16.83 -18.24
C PRO A 307 -24.99 15.67 -18.25
N TYR A 308 -25.79 15.50 -17.18
CA TYR A 308 -26.86 14.50 -17.12
C TYR A 308 -27.85 14.57 -18.30
N ARG A 309 -28.27 15.78 -18.69
CA ARG A 309 -29.18 15.99 -19.84
C ARG A 309 -28.46 15.91 -21.18
N ASP A 310 -27.24 16.42 -21.25
CA ASP A 310 -26.59 16.83 -22.49
C ASP A 310 -25.40 15.94 -22.90
N THR A 311 -25.00 14.96 -22.07
CA THR A 311 -23.83 14.09 -22.27
C THR A 311 -24.16 12.62 -22.03
N PRO A 312 -24.59 11.88 -23.07
CA PRO A 312 -24.97 10.47 -22.94
C PRO A 312 -23.80 9.50 -22.74
N SER A 313 -22.54 9.99 -22.73
CA SER A 313 -21.33 9.24 -22.37
C SER A 313 -20.12 10.16 -22.26
N GLY A 314 -19.17 9.86 -21.38
CA GLY A 314 -17.85 10.52 -21.34
C GLY A 314 -17.75 11.77 -20.47
N TRP A 315 -18.72 12.00 -19.58
CA TRP A 315 -18.61 12.90 -18.41
C TRP A 315 -19.35 12.24 -17.25
N ASP A 316 -18.72 11.20 -16.68
CA ASP A 316 -19.34 10.34 -15.67
C ASP A 316 -19.06 10.78 -14.24
N GLY A 317 -19.90 10.32 -13.32
CA GLY A 317 -19.74 10.46 -11.87
C GLY A 317 -19.49 9.13 -11.19
N PHE A 318 -18.88 8.17 -11.91
CA PHE A 318 -18.73 6.81 -11.42
C PHE A 318 -17.72 6.68 -10.28
N PRO A 319 -16.48 7.20 -10.40
CA PRO A 319 -15.51 7.08 -9.34
C PRO A 319 -15.75 8.11 -8.21
N PRO A 320 -15.34 7.78 -6.99
CA PRO A 320 -15.59 8.54 -5.76
C PRO A 320 -14.47 9.54 -5.48
N ILE A 321 -13.54 9.67 -6.43
CA ILE A 321 -12.26 10.36 -6.27
C ILE A 321 -12.40 11.84 -6.60
N PHE A 322 -13.53 12.21 -7.21
CA PHE A 322 -13.90 13.58 -7.50
C PHE A 322 -14.50 14.20 -6.23
N THR A 323 -14.22 15.47 -5.97
CA THR A 323 -14.65 16.16 -4.75
C THR A 323 -16.16 16.06 -4.54
N ALA A 324 -16.95 16.39 -5.57
CA ALA A 324 -18.41 16.39 -5.47
C ALA A 324 -18.92 14.98 -5.14
N GLN A 325 -18.49 13.96 -5.89
CA GLN A 325 -18.86 12.56 -5.68
C GLN A 325 -18.40 12.02 -4.31
N TYR A 326 -17.25 12.45 -3.79
CA TYR A 326 -16.81 12.10 -2.44
C TYR A 326 -17.75 12.69 -1.37
N VAL A 327 -18.08 13.98 -1.50
CA VAL A 327 -18.91 14.71 -0.52
C VAL A 327 -20.34 14.16 -0.44
N GLN A 328 -20.87 13.59 -1.53
CA GLN A 328 -22.20 12.93 -1.53
C GLN A 328 -22.30 11.78 -0.54
N PHE A 329 -21.20 11.06 -0.26
CA PHE A 329 -21.23 9.99 0.75
C PHE A 329 -21.50 10.50 2.17
N GLN A 330 -21.32 11.79 2.41
CA GLN A 330 -21.65 12.47 3.67
C GLN A 330 -23.07 13.06 3.65
N GLY A 331 -23.95 12.55 2.78
CA GLY A 331 -25.37 12.89 2.71
C GLY A 331 -25.67 14.24 2.06
N ALA A 332 -24.69 14.83 1.36
CA ALA A 332 -24.82 16.11 0.69
C ALA A 332 -25.37 15.95 -0.73
N ILE A 333 -26.14 16.94 -1.21
CA ILE A 333 -26.23 17.17 -2.65
C ILE A 333 -25.01 17.98 -3.09
N SER A 334 -24.38 17.58 -4.20
CA SER A 334 -23.12 18.19 -4.63
C SER A 334 -23.10 18.54 -6.12
N TYR A 335 -22.44 19.64 -6.48
CA TYR A 335 -22.17 20.00 -7.87
C TYR A 335 -20.71 20.31 -8.14
N THR A 336 -20.23 19.85 -9.29
CA THR A 336 -19.15 20.53 -10.00
C THR A 336 -19.74 21.63 -10.89
N VAL A 337 -19.19 22.84 -10.79
CA VAL A 337 -19.54 23.98 -11.65
C VAL A 337 -18.32 24.37 -12.46
N GLU A 338 -18.38 24.20 -13.78
CA GLU A 338 -17.30 24.55 -14.70
C GLU A 338 -17.62 25.91 -15.36
N LEU A 339 -16.92 26.96 -14.94
CA LEU A 339 -17.12 28.31 -15.46
C LEU A 339 -16.59 28.43 -16.90
N GLY A 340 -17.28 29.22 -17.73
CA GLY A 340 -16.90 29.47 -19.11
C GLY A 340 -17.26 30.88 -19.58
N PRO A 341 -16.55 31.41 -20.60
CA PRO A 341 -15.56 30.71 -21.41
C PRO A 341 -14.17 30.68 -20.78
N GLY A 342 -13.32 29.76 -21.26
CA GLY A 342 -11.94 29.68 -20.81
C GLY A 342 -11.02 30.83 -21.18
N ARG A 343 -9.83 30.80 -20.58
CA ARG A 343 -8.76 31.80 -20.75
C ARG A 343 -8.36 31.99 -22.21
N THR A 344 -7.92 33.19 -22.56
CA THR A 344 -7.36 33.47 -23.89
C THR A 344 -5.84 33.43 -23.89
N ASN A 345 -5.24 33.44 -25.08
CA ASN A 345 -3.80 33.64 -25.22
C ASN A 345 -3.39 34.98 -24.56
N PRO A 346 -2.33 35.04 -23.73
CA PRO A 346 -1.86 36.26 -23.05
C PRO A 346 -1.57 37.46 -23.98
N ALA A 347 -1.57 37.26 -25.29
CA ALA A 347 -1.54 38.32 -26.29
C ALA A 347 -2.82 39.22 -26.34
N ASN A 348 -3.92 38.87 -25.64
CA ASN A 348 -5.15 39.68 -25.60
C ASN A 348 -5.67 39.95 -24.16
N PRO A 349 -4.95 40.77 -23.36
CA PRO A 349 -5.31 41.02 -21.96
C PRO A 349 -6.67 41.69 -21.76
N THR A 350 -7.16 42.47 -22.72
CA THR A 350 -8.48 43.12 -22.62
C THR A 350 -9.61 42.10 -22.67
N GLU A 351 -9.55 41.12 -23.58
CA GLU A 351 -10.54 40.04 -23.64
C GLU A 351 -10.42 39.11 -22.45
N ASP A 352 -9.20 38.83 -21.98
CA ASP A 352 -9.00 38.01 -20.79
C ASP A 352 -9.64 38.65 -19.55
N ALA A 353 -9.42 39.95 -19.32
CA ALA A 353 -10.08 40.70 -18.25
C ALA A 353 -11.62 40.69 -18.38
N ARG A 354 -12.15 40.83 -19.60
CA ARG A 354 -13.61 40.74 -19.86
C ARG A 354 -14.16 39.36 -19.51
N ARG A 355 -13.41 38.29 -19.81
CA ARG A 355 -13.79 36.90 -19.45
C ARG A 355 -13.73 36.67 -17.95
N LEU A 356 -12.74 37.24 -17.25
CA LEU A 356 -12.67 37.18 -15.78
C LEU A 356 -13.89 37.81 -15.15
N GLU A 357 -14.21 39.03 -15.58
CA GLU A 357 -15.36 39.75 -15.06
C GLU A 357 -16.65 38.97 -15.30
N HIS A 358 -16.84 38.44 -16.52
CA HIS A 358 -18.01 37.62 -16.81
C HIS A 358 -18.07 36.35 -15.96
N ASN A 359 -16.98 35.58 -15.85
CA ASN A 359 -16.95 34.38 -15.04
C ASN A 359 -17.18 34.69 -13.55
N ARG A 360 -16.75 35.86 -13.08
CA ARG A 360 -17.04 36.37 -11.74
C ARG A 360 -18.54 36.63 -11.57
N GLU A 361 -19.16 37.41 -12.46
CA GLU A 361 -20.61 37.68 -12.41
C GLU A 361 -21.43 36.38 -12.51
N VAL A 362 -21.03 35.46 -13.38
CA VAL A 362 -21.70 34.17 -13.55
C VAL A 362 -21.53 33.27 -12.33
N GLY A 363 -20.32 33.20 -11.78
CA GLY A 363 -20.05 32.45 -10.55
C GLY A 363 -20.90 32.98 -9.39
N HIS A 364 -21.05 34.30 -9.27
CA HIS A 364 -21.92 34.94 -8.29
C HIS A 364 -23.37 34.48 -8.48
N GLN A 365 -23.91 34.57 -9.70
CA GLN A 365 -25.27 34.11 -9.99
C GLN A 365 -25.47 32.62 -9.67
N VAL A 366 -24.48 31.76 -9.91
CA VAL A 366 -24.56 30.34 -9.55
C VAL A 366 -24.73 30.17 -8.04
N LEU A 367 -23.97 30.92 -7.23
CA LEU A 367 -24.09 30.87 -5.76
C LEU A 367 -25.49 31.34 -5.31
N ASP A 368 -25.97 32.48 -5.82
CA ASP A 368 -27.32 32.99 -5.53
C ASP A 368 -28.40 31.98 -5.88
N SER A 369 -28.41 31.50 -7.13
CA SER A 369 -29.47 30.59 -7.63
C SER A 369 -29.49 29.27 -6.84
N THR A 370 -28.31 28.81 -6.38
CA THR A 370 -28.22 27.61 -5.55
C THR A 370 -28.78 27.86 -4.15
N LEU A 371 -28.47 29.00 -3.54
CA LEU A 371 -29.00 29.37 -2.23
C LEU A 371 -30.52 29.57 -2.24
N ASP A 372 -31.06 30.17 -3.30
CA ASP A 372 -32.49 30.29 -3.52
C ASP A 372 -33.18 28.93 -3.60
N TYR A 373 -32.58 27.98 -4.35
CA TYR A 373 -33.07 26.61 -4.41
C TYR A 373 -33.06 25.94 -3.02
N ILE A 374 -31.96 26.07 -2.28
CA ILE A 374 -31.83 25.46 -0.94
C ILE A 374 -32.89 26.03 0.02
N GLN A 375 -33.07 27.35 0.07
CA GLN A 375 -34.07 27.99 0.93
C GLN A 375 -35.49 27.53 0.59
N ALA A 376 -35.80 27.36 -0.70
CA ALA A 376 -37.12 26.92 -1.15
C ALA A 376 -37.42 25.44 -0.82
N ASN A 377 -36.41 24.62 -0.55
CA ASN A 377 -36.54 23.17 -0.38
C ASN A 377 -35.92 22.64 0.93
N GLU A 378 -35.60 23.51 1.89
CA GLU A 378 -34.77 23.17 3.06
C GLU A 378 -35.25 21.98 3.88
N ALA A 379 -36.56 21.83 4.07
CA ALA A 379 -37.13 20.74 4.85
C ALA A 379 -36.88 19.37 4.20
N GLU A 380 -37.14 19.26 2.89
CA GLU A 380 -36.92 18.02 2.13
C GLU A 380 -35.43 17.67 2.07
N LEU A 381 -34.55 18.67 1.95
CA LEU A 381 -33.12 18.45 1.94
C LEU A 381 -32.61 17.86 3.26
N ILE A 382 -33.05 18.39 4.40
CA ILE A 382 -32.67 17.87 5.73
C ILE A 382 -33.24 16.46 5.93
N GLU A 383 -34.50 16.23 5.55
CA GLU A 383 -35.13 14.92 5.61
C GLU A 383 -34.35 13.88 4.79
N ASN A 384 -33.89 14.26 3.58
CA ASN A 384 -33.06 13.39 2.74
C ASN A 384 -31.74 13.02 3.41
N GLN A 385 -31.00 14.01 3.96
CA GLN A 385 -29.74 13.73 4.65
C GLN A 385 -29.93 12.80 5.85
N ILE A 386 -30.96 13.03 6.67
CA ILE A 386 -31.32 12.14 7.78
C ILE A 386 -31.64 10.73 7.27
N GLU A 387 -32.42 10.62 6.20
CA GLU A 387 -32.85 9.34 5.64
C GLU A 387 -31.66 8.53 5.07
N ILE A 388 -30.69 9.17 4.41
CA ILE A 388 -29.46 8.52 3.93
C ILE A 388 -28.74 7.81 5.08
N PHE A 389 -28.47 8.54 6.17
CA PHE A 389 -27.79 7.98 7.34
C PHE A 389 -28.64 6.95 8.09
N ARG A 390 -29.97 7.15 8.16
CA ARG A 390 -30.90 6.20 8.76
C ARG A 390 -30.94 4.86 8.04
N ARG A 391 -31.01 4.88 6.70
CA ARG A 391 -30.89 3.66 5.88
C ARG A 391 -29.55 2.98 6.10
N GLY A 392 -28.49 3.77 6.27
CA GLY A 392 -27.13 3.33 6.63
C GLY A 392 -27.10 2.51 7.91
N ALA A 393 -27.43 3.17 9.02
CA ALA A 393 -27.46 2.58 10.35
C ALA A 393 -28.41 1.37 10.45
N ALA A 394 -29.50 1.37 9.67
CA ALA A 394 -30.44 0.26 9.62
C ALA A 394 -29.97 -0.93 8.75
N GLY A 395 -28.90 -0.78 7.97
CA GLY A 395 -28.45 -1.80 7.01
C GLY A 395 -29.43 -2.00 5.84
N GLU A 396 -30.23 -1.00 5.49
CA GLU A 396 -31.23 -1.13 4.43
C GLU A 396 -30.56 -1.22 3.04
N PRO A 397 -31.10 -2.08 2.13
CA PRO A 397 -30.70 -2.08 0.73
C PRO A 397 -30.91 -0.71 0.09
N LEU A 398 -30.11 -0.38 -0.94
CA LEU A 398 -30.33 0.81 -1.74
C LEU A 398 -31.69 0.76 -2.43
N ARG A 399 -32.31 1.92 -2.59
CA ARG A 399 -33.51 2.09 -3.41
C ARG A 399 -33.08 2.33 -4.85
N GLU A 400 -33.18 1.30 -5.67
CA GLU A 400 -32.95 1.43 -7.10
C GLU A 400 -34.04 2.34 -7.72
N ILE A 401 -33.61 3.23 -8.60
CA ILE A 401 -34.50 3.97 -9.50
C ILE A 401 -34.58 3.18 -10.81
N PRO A 402 -35.75 2.64 -11.21
CA PRO A 402 -35.87 1.91 -12.46
C PRO A 402 -35.73 2.86 -13.65
N ALA A 403 -35.29 2.34 -14.81
CA ALA A 403 -35.27 3.11 -16.05
C ALA A 403 -36.67 3.63 -16.39
N ASN A 404 -36.77 4.92 -16.72
CA ASN A 404 -38.04 5.65 -16.91
C ASN A 404 -38.96 5.59 -15.67
N PRO A 405 -38.52 6.08 -14.50
CA PRO A 405 -39.28 5.98 -13.27
C PRO A 405 -40.58 6.78 -13.34
N ASP A 406 -41.60 6.31 -12.60
CA ASP A 406 -42.79 7.13 -12.34
C ASP A 406 -42.44 8.14 -11.23
N PRO A 407 -42.39 9.45 -11.55
CA PRO A 407 -41.96 10.47 -10.60
C PRO A 407 -42.87 10.58 -9.39
N ALA A 408 -44.11 10.06 -9.44
CA ALA A 408 -44.98 10.01 -8.26
C ALA A 408 -44.42 9.15 -7.11
N ASN A 409 -43.40 8.32 -7.37
CA ASN A 409 -42.73 7.49 -6.37
C ASN A 409 -41.46 8.12 -5.79
N TYR A 410 -40.97 9.23 -6.35
CA TYR A 410 -39.70 9.86 -5.98
C TYR A 410 -39.96 11.33 -5.65
N PRO A 411 -39.75 11.76 -4.39
CA PRO A 411 -39.89 13.16 -4.01
C PRO A 411 -39.04 14.09 -4.89
N GLY A 412 -39.54 15.28 -5.16
CA GLY A 412 -38.90 16.27 -6.03
C GLY A 412 -39.60 16.46 -7.38
N PRO A 413 -39.01 17.26 -8.27
CA PRO A 413 -39.63 17.62 -9.56
C PRO A 413 -39.48 16.52 -10.62
N ASP A 414 -40.46 16.36 -11.51
CA ASP A 414 -40.53 15.24 -12.48
C ASP A 414 -39.53 15.33 -13.66
N GLN A 415 -38.88 16.48 -13.89
CA GLN A 415 -38.13 16.75 -15.13
C GLN A 415 -36.94 15.80 -15.37
N TRP A 416 -36.35 15.23 -14.32
CA TRP A 416 -35.22 14.30 -14.43
C TRP A 416 -35.65 12.90 -14.86
N ALA A 417 -36.88 12.49 -14.54
CA ALA A 417 -37.35 11.12 -14.67
C ALA A 417 -37.32 10.62 -16.12
N ALA A 418 -37.63 11.49 -17.09
CA ALA A 418 -37.59 11.13 -18.51
C ALA A 418 -36.17 10.92 -19.06
N LEU A 419 -35.15 11.35 -18.32
CA LEU A 419 -33.74 11.20 -18.68
C LEU A 419 -33.10 9.98 -18.03
N TRP A 420 -33.66 9.49 -16.92
CA TRP A 420 -33.10 8.35 -16.17
C TRP A 420 -33.33 7.05 -16.93
N ASP A 421 -32.26 6.48 -17.50
CA ASP A 421 -32.33 5.30 -18.36
C ASP A 421 -31.50 4.10 -17.84
N GLU A 422 -31.40 3.04 -18.63
CA GLU A 422 -30.70 1.80 -18.26
C GLU A 422 -29.23 2.01 -17.88
N ALA A 423 -28.58 3.06 -18.39
CA ALA A 423 -27.18 3.37 -18.05
C ALA A 423 -27.03 4.05 -16.68
N ASP A 424 -28.10 4.64 -16.15
CA ASP A 424 -28.16 5.28 -14.83
C ASP A 424 -28.59 4.32 -13.72
N VAL A 425 -29.21 3.18 -14.06
CA VAL A 425 -29.61 2.18 -13.07
C VAL A 425 -28.38 1.58 -12.39
N THR A 426 -28.20 1.94 -11.13
CA THR A 426 -27.12 1.46 -10.26
C THR A 426 -27.69 0.80 -9.01
N GLY A 427 -26.89 -0.05 -8.38
CA GLY A 427 -27.26 -0.75 -7.16
C GLY A 427 -26.05 -1.47 -6.57
N THR A 428 -26.13 -1.78 -5.28
CA THR A 428 -25.09 -2.49 -4.55
C THR A 428 -25.74 -3.44 -3.57
N GLU A 429 -25.24 -4.68 -3.53
CA GLU A 429 -25.52 -5.62 -2.44
C GLU A 429 -24.48 -5.42 -1.33
N PHE A 430 -24.92 -4.80 -0.23
CA PHE A 430 -24.07 -4.61 0.94
C PHE A 430 -23.91 -5.91 1.74
N PRO A 431 -22.69 -6.28 2.16
CA PRO A 431 -22.49 -7.41 3.04
C PRO A 431 -23.01 -7.12 4.45
N ARG A 432 -23.10 -8.15 5.31
CA ARG A 432 -23.31 -7.93 6.75
C ARG A 432 -22.15 -7.15 7.34
N ALA A 433 -20.94 -7.56 7.01
CA ALA A 433 -19.70 -6.95 7.47
C ALA A 433 -18.53 -7.25 6.53
N TYR A 434 -17.47 -6.47 6.65
CA TYR A 434 -16.13 -6.84 6.19
C TYR A 434 -15.27 -7.23 7.38
N LEU A 435 -14.50 -8.32 7.26
CA LEU A 435 -13.50 -8.73 8.23
C LEU A 435 -12.10 -8.54 7.66
N ILE A 436 -11.25 -7.82 8.38
CA ILE A 436 -9.83 -7.68 8.08
C ILE A 436 -9.10 -8.57 9.09
N PRO A 437 -8.74 -9.82 8.73
CA PRO A 437 -8.22 -10.79 9.67
C PRO A 437 -6.91 -10.33 10.31
N ALA A 438 -6.70 -10.76 11.54
CA ALA A 438 -5.41 -10.71 12.22
C ALA A 438 -4.67 -12.06 12.07
N GLY A 439 -3.37 -12.06 12.38
CA GLY A 439 -2.55 -13.28 12.37
C GLY A 439 -2.22 -13.77 10.96
N GLU A 440 -1.91 -15.06 10.84
CA GLU A 440 -1.32 -15.68 9.62
C GLU A 440 -2.21 -15.64 8.37
N ARG A 441 -3.52 -15.37 8.52
CA ARG A 441 -4.42 -15.20 7.36
C ARG A 441 -4.21 -13.85 6.66
N GLN A 442 -3.64 -12.88 7.35
CA GLN A 442 -3.42 -11.55 6.81
C GLN A 442 -2.17 -11.55 5.92
N SER A 443 -2.30 -11.07 4.69
CA SER A 443 -1.20 -10.90 3.73
C SER A 443 -0.14 -9.91 4.24
N SER A 444 -0.59 -8.79 4.81
CA SER A 444 0.28 -7.76 5.39
C SER A 444 -0.37 -7.12 6.60
N ARG A 445 0.23 -7.32 7.78
CA ARG A 445 -0.30 -6.75 9.03
C ARG A 445 -0.23 -5.22 9.05
N THR A 446 0.84 -4.66 8.49
CA THR A 446 1.09 -3.21 8.46
C THR A 446 0.20 -2.52 7.42
N ASP A 447 -0.06 -3.14 6.27
CA ASP A 447 -1.01 -2.59 5.30
C ASP A 447 -2.47 -2.73 5.76
N ALA A 448 -2.81 -3.80 6.48
CA ALA A 448 -4.12 -3.89 7.13
C ALA A 448 -4.33 -2.79 8.18
N ALA A 449 -3.30 -2.46 8.96
CA ALA A 449 -3.32 -1.33 9.89
C ALA A 449 -3.55 0.00 9.15
N ARG A 450 -2.79 0.25 8.08
CA ARG A 450 -2.93 1.44 7.23
C ARG A 450 -4.31 1.54 6.58
N LEU A 451 -4.87 0.43 6.10
CA LEU A 451 -6.23 0.40 5.56
C LEU A 451 -7.24 0.83 6.63
N VAL A 452 -7.12 0.32 7.86
CA VAL A 452 -7.99 0.71 8.97
C VAL A 452 -7.83 2.18 9.33
N GLU A 453 -6.61 2.71 9.39
CA GLU A 453 -6.36 4.15 9.57
C GLU A 453 -7.05 4.98 8.49
N GLN A 454 -6.99 4.55 7.23
CA GLN A 454 -7.65 5.22 6.12
C GLN A 454 -9.18 5.17 6.25
N LEU A 455 -9.76 4.03 6.65
CA LEU A 455 -11.20 3.91 6.91
C LEU A 455 -11.65 4.89 8.00
N LEU A 456 -10.92 4.94 9.13
CA LEU A 456 -11.19 5.86 10.23
C LEU A 456 -11.08 7.32 9.79
N ALA A 457 -10.08 7.66 8.97
CA ALA A 457 -9.92 9.01 8.42
C ALA A 457 -11.09 9.44 7.51
N HIS A 458 -11.82 8.48 6.92
CA HIS A 458 -13.06 8.71 6.18
C HIS A 458 -14.32 8.72 7.05
N GLY A 459 -14.19 8.52 8.36
CA GLY A 459 -15.30 8.41 9.32
C GLY A 459 -16.00 7.05 9.32
N VAL A 460 -15.43 6.04 8.63
CA VAL A 460 -15.98 4.67 8.66
C VAL A 460 -15.78 4.07 10.04
N GLU A 461 -16.85 3.54 10.62
CA GLU A 461 -16.84 2.93 11.94
C GLU A 461 -16.20 1.53 11.85
N VAL A 462 -15.10 1.34 12.60
CA VAL A 462 -14.38 0.07 12.68
C VAL A 462 -14.38 -0.46 14.11
N GLN A 463 -14.61 -1.75 14.25
CA GLN A 463 -14.56 -2.47 15.52
C GLN A 463 -13.43 -3.51 15.52
N ARG A 464 -13.04 -3.96 16.70
CA ARG A 464 -12.02 -5.01 16.89
C ARG A 464 -12.59 -6.13 17.75
N THR A 465 -12.45 -7.36 17.28
CA THR A 465 -12.92 -8.56 17.99
C THR A 465 -12.11 -8.81 19.27
N GLN A 466 -12.79 -9.11 20.37
CA GLN A 466 -12.17 -9.39 21.68
C GLN A 466 -11.75 -10.85 21.86
N ALA A 467 -12.29 -11.75 21.03
CA ALA A 467 -12.03 -13.18 21.08
C ALA A 467 -12.02 -13.76 19.66
N ALA A 468 -11.39 -14.92 19.50
CA ALA A 468 -11.46 -15.65 18.24
C ALA A 468 -12.91 -16.06 17.94
N THR A 469 -13.28 -16.05 16.66
CA THR A 469 -14.63 -16.38 16.19
C THR A 469 -14.55 -17.16 14.88
N THR A 470 -15.54 -18.00 14.63
CA THR A 470 -15.68 -18.72 13.35
C THR A 470 -16.87 -18.14 12.61
N VAL A 471 -16.66 -17.69 11.38
CA VAL A 471 -17.69 -17.13 10.50
C VAL A 471 -17.63 -17.86 9.17
N ASP A 472 -18.76 -18.40 8.72
CA ASP A 472 -18.87 -19.20 7.49
C ASP A 472 -17.84 -20.35 7.36
N GLY A 473 -17.44 -20.92 8.50
CA GLY A 473 -16.46 -22.01 8.57
C GLY A 473 -15.00 -21.55 8.50
N VAL A 474 -14.74 -20.24 8.49
CA VAL A 474 -13.41 -19.63 8.54
C VAL A 474 -13.14 -19.13 9.95
N ASP A 475 -11.98 -19.47 10.50
CA ASP A 475 -11.55 -19.03 11.82
C ASP A 475 -10.84 -17.66 11.75
N TYR A 476 -11.30 -16.73 12.59
CA TYR A 476 -10.76 -15.40 12.74
C TYR A 476 -10.18 -15.24 14.15
N PRO A 477 -8.87 -14.96 14.30
CA PRO A 477 -8.28 -14.71 15.61
C PRO A 477 -8.85 -13.47 16.31
N ALA A 478 -8.69 -13.43 17.63
CA ALA A 478 -8.94 -12.21 18.39
C ALA A 478 -8.07 -11.07 17.84
N GLY A 479 -8.62 -9.85 17.84
CA GLY A 479 -7.93 -8.69 17.27
C GLY A 479 -8.20 -8.46 15.79
N THR A 480 -8.96 -9.33 15.11
CA THR A 480 -9.52 -9.11 13.77
C THR A 480 -10.38 -7.85 13.77
N TYR A 481 -10.21 -7.00 12.75
CA TYR A 481 -11.06 -5.83 12.56
C TYR A 481 -12.36 -6.20 11.86
N LEU A 482 -13.44 -5.54 12.25
CA LEU A 482 -14.80 -5.74 11.76
C LEU A 482 -15.37 -4.39 11.36
N VAL A 483 -15.78 -4.27 10.11
CA VAL A 483 -16.54 -3.12 9.59
C VAL A 483 -17.99 -3.57 9.41
N ASP A 484 -18.87 -3.19 10.35
CA ASP A 484 -20.30 -3.55 10.27
C ASP A 484 -20.99 -2.63 9.28
N MET A 485 -21.72 -3.17 8.31
CA MET A 485 -22.39 -2.36 7.31
C MET A 485 -23.69 -1.70 7.82
N HIS A 486 -24.05 -1.92 9.10
CA HIS A 486 -25.12 -1.19 9.81
C HIS A 486 -24.57 0.09 10.44
N GLN A 487 -24.08 0.99 9.59
CA GLN A 487 -23.46 2.24 9.99
C GLN A 487 -23.84 3.37 9.01
N PRO A 488 -23.84 4.65 9.42
CA PRO A 488 -24.31 5.76 8.59
C PRO A 488 -23.55 5.88 7.26
N LEU A 489 -22.25 5.59 7.25
CA LEU A 489 -21.39 5.68 6.07
C LEU A 489 -21.22 4.35 5.32
N ARG A 490 -22.23 3.46 5.37
CA ARG A 490 -22.18 2.14 4.67
C ARG A 490 -21.81 2.25 3.19
N GLY A 491 -22.27 3.30 2.51
CA GLY A 491 -21.96 3.53 1.09
C GLY A 491 -20.47 3.74 0.88
N LEU A 492 -19.86 4.66 1.64
CA LEU A 492 -18.42 4.94 1.60
C LEU A 492 -17.59 3.73 2.04
N ALA A 493 -17.97 3.10 3.15
CA ALA A 493 -17.28 1.91 3.66
C ALA A 493 -17.26 0.79 2.62
N ASN A 494 -18.42 0.50 2.00
CA ASN A 494 -18.52 -0.54 0.99
C ASN A 494 -17.64 -0.21 -0.20
N VAL A 495 -17.65 1.03 -0.62
CA VAL A 495 -17.04 1.38 -1.88
C VAL A 495 -15.51 1.45 -1.80
N LEU A 496 -14.97 1.68 -0.60
CA LEU A 496 -13.54 1.50 -0.31
C LEU A 496 -13.11 0.03 -0.28
N LEU A 497 -13.99 -0.88 0.17
CA LEU A 497 -13.62 -2.26 0.51
C LEU A 497 -14.06 -3.32 -0.50
N ALA A 498 -15.16 -3.07 -1.23
CA ALA A 498 -15.69 -4.00 -2.23
C ALA A 498 -14.76 -4.15 -3.42
N ASP A 499 -14.96 -5.21 -4.20
CA ASP A 499 -14.20 -5.47 -5.43
C ASP A 499 -14.53 -4.45 -6.53
N GLY A 500 -15.71 -3.84 -6.46
CA GLY A 500 -16.31 -3.03 -7.53
C GLY A 500 -17.19 -3.89 -8.46
N SER A 501 -17.67 -3.27 -9.54
CA SER A 501 -18.54 -3.91 -10.53
C SER A 501 -17.94 -3.84 -11.94
N ASP A 502 -18.23 -4.83 -12.77
CA ASP A 502 -18.00 -4.75 -14.21
C ASP A 502 -19.12 -3.91 -14.87
N ILE A 503 -18.77 -2.71 -15.29
CA ILE A 503 -19.68 -1.77 -15.98
C ILE A 503 -19.45 -1.73 -17.48
N THR A 504 -18.71 -2.68 -18.02
CA THR A 504 -18.34 -2.76 -19.44
C THR A 504 -19.55 -2.61 -20.35
N ASP A 505 -20.67 -3.28 -20.04
CA ASP A 505 -21.85 -3.26 -20.89
C ASP A 505 -22.78 -2.05 -20.65
N LYS A 506 -22.62 -1.32 -19.53
CA LYS A 506 -23.45 -0.16 -19.19
C LYS A 506 -23.19 1.03 -20.12
N VAL A 507 -21.92 1.33 -20.42
CA VAL A 507 -21.55 2.52 -21.20
C VAL A 507 -20.47 2.27 -22.25
N PRO A 508 -20.47 3.00 -23.39
CA PRO A 508 -19.53 2.77 -24.48
C PRO A 508 -18.07 3.14 -24.14
N THR A 509 -17.88 4.11 -23.25
CA THR A 509 -16.58 4.68 -22.87
C THR A 509 -16.68 5.24 -21.46
N MET A 510 -15.58 5.18 -20.71
CA MET A 510 -15.43 5.89 -19.44
C MET A 510 -14.63 7.18 -19.60
N TYR A 511 -14.98 8.20 -18.82
CA TYR A 511 -14.24 9.46 -18.75
C TYR A 511 -12.98 9.32 -17.88
N ASP A 512 -13.10 8.69 -16.72
CA ASP A 512 -11.97 8.39 -15.83
C ASP A 512 -12.02 6.91 -15.36
N ILE A 513 -11.33 6.58 -14.27
CA ILE A 513 -11.32 5.22 -13.74
C ILE A 513 -12.69 4.79 -13.23
N SER A 514 -12.92 3.48 -13.26
CA SER A 514 -14.20 2.83 -12.99
C SER A 514 -14.09 1.67 -12.00
N ALA A 515 -12.87 1.37 -11.55
CA ALA A 515 -12.65 0.42 -10.47
C ALA A 515 -11.61 0.97 -9.52
N TRP A 516 -11.85 0.71 -8.25
CA TRP A 516 -11.11 1.22 -7.11
C TRP A 516 -11.51 0.32 -5.95
N SER A 517 -10.52 -0.23 -5.27
CA SER A 517 -10.74 -1.14 -4.14
C SER A 517 -9.50 -1.13 -3.26
N LEU A 518 -9.59 -0.48 -2.11
CA LEU A 518 -8.50 -0.55 -1.13
C LEU A 518 -8.41 -1.99 -0.58
N GLY A 519 -9.55 -2.67 -0.42
CA GLY A 519 -9.60 -4.05 0.03
C GLY A 519 -8.88 -5.05 -0.88
N ARG A 520 -8.69 -4.75 -2.17
CA ARG A 520 -7.93 -5.59 -3.11
C ARG A 520 -6.54 -5.07 -3.44
N LEU A 521 -6.33 -3.75 -3.40
CA LEU A 521 -5.15 -3.12 -4.00
C LEU A 521 -4.20 -2.51 -2.97
N TRP A 522 -4.51 -2.57 -1.67
CA TRP A 522 -3.65 -1.98 -0.63
C TRP A 522 -2.78 -3.01 0.11
N GLY A 523 -2.79 -4.28 -0.28
CA GLY A 523 -1.96 -5.33 0.33
C GLY A 523 -2.58 -5.97 1.57
N ALA A 524 -3.80 -5.55 1.96
CA ALA A 524 -4.54 -6.15 3.06
C ALA A 524 -5.52 -7.20 2.53
N THR A 525 -5.59 -8.34 3.22
CA THR A 525 -6.65 -9.32 3.09
C THR A 525 -7.93 -8.76 3.72
N VAL A 526 -9.02 -8.76 2.95
CA VAL A 526 -10.35 -8.32 3.39
C VAL A 526 -11.39 -9.35 2.96
N ASP A 527 -12.13 -9.90 3.92
CA ASP A 527 -13.19 -10.89 3.68
C ASP A 527 -14.58 -10.24 3.73
N ARG A 528 -15.39 -10.42 2.68
CA ARG A 528 -16.81 -10.04 2.64
C ARG A 528 -17.66 -11.10 3.35
N ILE A 529 -18.47 -10.72 4.33
CA ILE A 529 -19.29 -11.64 5.13
C ILE A 529 -20.78 -11.37 4.94
N GLY A 530 -21.53 -12.41 4.57
CA GLY A 530 -23.00 -12.39 4.51
C GLY A 530 -23.60 -11.22 3.74
N ASP A 531 -24.85 -10.89 4.04
CA ASP A 531 -25.57 -9.73 3.52
C ASP A 531 -26.23 -8.94 4.67
N THR A 532 -26.55 -7.66 4.47
CA THR A 532 -27.08 -6.82 5.58
C THR A 532 -28.36 -7.36 6.23
N GLY A 533 -29.12 -8.22 5.53
CA GLY A 533 -30.29 -8.90 6.09
C GLY A 533 -29.97 -9.98 7.14
N ASP A 534 -28.71 -10.39 7.26
CA ASP A 534 -28.28 -11.42 8.20
C ASP A 534 -28.18 -10.89 9.64
N PRO A 535 -28.30 -11.77 10.65
CA PRO A 535 -28.05 -11.40 12.04
C PRO A 535 -26.63 -10.86 12.25
N ALA A 536 -26.49 -9.95 13.22
CA ALA A 536 -25.18 -9.49 13.66
C ALA A 536 -24.27 -10.67 14.07
N LEU A 537 -22.97 -10.53 13.78
CA LEU A 537 -21.98 -11.53 14.14
C LEU A 537 -21.94 -11.70 15.67
N ALA A 538 -21.99 -12.95 16.12
CA ALA A 538 -22.05 -13.29 17.55
C ALA A 538 -20.66 -13.23 18.22
N VAL A 539 -19.99 -12.08 18.13
CA VAL A 539 -18.65 -11.83 18.67
C VAL A 539 -18.64 -10.52 19.45
N ALA A 540 -17.98 -10.52 20.61
CA ALA A 540 -17.80 -9.29 21.38
C ALA A 540 -16.72 -8.42 20.71
N THR A 541 -16.99 -7.13 20.58
CA THR A 541 -16.11 -6.18 19.91
C THR A 541 -15.91 -4.91 20.73
N THR A 542 -14.88 -4.13 20.37
CA THR A 542 -14.66 -2.76 20.85
C THR A 542 -14.47 -1.82 19.67
N PRO A 543 -14.96 -0.57 19.72
CA PRO A 543 -14.62 0.45 18.73
C PRO A 543 -13.10 0.65 18.61
N VAL A 544 -12.66 1.07 17.43
CA VAL A 544 -11.28 1.43 17.13
C VAL A 544 -11.22 2.92 16.84
N ASP A 545 -10.55 3.69 17.69
CA ASP A 545 -10.37 5.14 17.51
C ASP A 545 -8.97 5.49 16.95
N GLY A 546 -8.15 4.47 16.72
CA GLY A 546 -6.79 4.57 16.19
C GLY A 546 -6.11 3.21 16.19
N VAL A 547 -5.08 3.06 15.35
CA VAL A 547 -4.34 1.81 15.21
C VAL A 547 -2.99 1.92 15.92
N GLU A 548 -2.72 1.02 16.87
CA GLU A 548 -1.43 0.95 17.54
C GLU A 548 -0.45 0.12 16.70
N LEU A 549 0.64 0.76 16.28
CA LEU A 549 1.75 0.06 15.63
C LEU A 549 2.49 -0.78 16.68
N THR A 550 2.45 -2.09 16.50
CA THR A 550 3.16 -3.06 17.34
C THR A 550 4.14 -3.82 16.47
N SER A 551 5.23 -4.34 17.05
CA SER A 551 6.20 -5.20 16.36
C SER A 551 6.63 -6.37 17.23
N GLN A 552 6.97 -7.46 16.57
CA GLN A 552 7.55 -8.67 17.14
C GLN A 552 8.94 -8.86 16.54
N VAL A 553 9.97 -8.73 17.37
CA VAL A 553 11.36 -8.91 16.96
C VAL A 553 11.95 -10.10 17.68
N ALA A 554 12.41 -11.08 16.92
CA ALA A 554 13.02 -12.29 17.46
C ALA A 554 14.35 -11.99 18.19
N ASP A 555 14.64 -12.79 19.21
CA ASP A 555 15.92 -12.72 19.93
C ASP A 555 17.02 -13.53 19.23
N SER A 556 17.45 -13.06 18.05
CA SER A 556 18.56 -13.65 17.28
C SER A 556 19.58 -12.59 16.85
N ALA A 557 20.84 -13.01 16.68
CA ALA A 557 21.88 -12.14 16.14
C ALA A 557 21.57 -11.71 14.69
N TYR A 558 21.15 -12.67 13.86
CA TYR A 558 20.69 -12.42 12.50
C TYR A 558 19.16 -12.35 12.48
N LEU A 559 18.64 -11.39 11.72
CA LEU A 559 17.21 -11.17 11.58
C LEU A 559 16.79 -11.35 10.13
N ALA A 560 15.56 -11.79 9.90
CA ALA A 560 14.94 -11.85 8.59
C ALA A 560 13.76 -10.87 8.51
N LEU A 561 13.70 -10.14 7.41
CA LEU A 561 12.61 -9.23 7.04
C LEU A 561 11.97 -9.76 5.75
N ARG A 562 10.67 -10.00 5.78
CA ARG A 562 9.88 -10.35 4.60
C ARG A 562 9.16 -9.10 4.09
N LEU A 563 9.20 -8.84 2.78
CA LEU A 563 8.52 -7.70 2.17
C LEU A 563 7.04 -8.01 1.93
N GLU A 564 6.25 -7.99 3.00
CA GLU A 564 4.81 -8.21 2.93
C GLU A 564 4.04 -6.93 2.56
N GLY A 565 4.56 -5.75 2.94
CA GLY A 565 3.89 -4.49 2.71
C GLY A 565 4.80 -3.28 2.56
N VAL A 566 4.18 -2.10 2.46
CA VAL A 566 4.91 -0.83 2.24
C VAL A 566 5.84 -0.51 3.41
N ALA A 567 5.44 -0.82 4.65
CA ALA A 567 6.23 -0.54 5.85
C ALA A 567 7.55 -1.32 5.87
N GLU A 568 7.51 -2.60 5.48
CA GLU A 568 8.65 -3.50 5.37
C GLU A 568 9.64 -3.00 4.31
N VAL A 569 9.13 -2.53 3.17
CA VAL A 569 9.95 -1.90 2.11
C VAL A 569 10.68 -0.66 2.65
N ARG A 570 10.00 0.16 3.44
CA ARG A 570 10.60 1.35 4.07
C ARG A 570 11.68 0.99 5.09
N VAL A 571 11.44 -0.01 5.93
CA VAL A 571 12.45 -0.51 6.88
C VAL A 571 13.69 -1.01 6.14
N LEU A 572 13.50 -1.81 5.09
CA LEU A 572 14.59 -2.31 4.25
C LEU A 572 15.42 -1.14 3.67
N ASN A 573 14.77 -0.19 3.00
CA ASN A 573 15.46 0.96 2.41
C ASN A 573 16.16 1.83 3.46
N ALA A 574 15.57 2.01 4.64
CA ALA A 574 16.20 2.76 5.73
C ALA A 574 17.48 2.06 6.25
N LEU A 575 17.46 0.74 6.40
CA LEU A 575 18.63 -0.06 6.80
C LEU A 575 19.75 0.01 5.75
N LEU A 576 19.38 -0.13 4.47
CA LEU A 576 20.34 -0.01 3.36
C LEU A 576 21.00 1.37 3.32
N ASN A 577 20.22 2.44 3.49
CA ASN A 577 20.74 3.81 3.56
C ASN A 577 21.64 4.05 4.79
N ALA A 578 21.43 3.28 5.86
CA ALA A 578 22.31 3.28 7.04
C ALA A 578 23.59 2.46 6.83
N GLY A 579 23.77 1.81 5.67
CA GLY A 579 24.94 1.02 5.32
C GLY A 579 24.96 -0.37 5.98
N VAL A 580 23.78 -0.90 6.36
CA VAL A 580 23.67 -2.25 6.93
C VAL A 580 23.81 -3.28 5.81
N PRO A 581 24.72 -4.26 5.92
CA PRO A 581 24.78 -5.38 4.98
C PRO A 581 23.52 -6.24 5.03
N ILE A 582 22.92 -6.47 3.87
CA ILE A 582 21.66 -7.19 3.71
C ILE A 582 21.74 -8.07 2.48
N SER A 583 21.29 -9.32 2.60
CA SER A 583 21.20 -10.26 1.48
C SER A 583 19.76 -10.60 1.19
N SER A 584 19.33 -10.51 -0.07
CA SER A 584 18.09 -11.16 -0.51
C SER A 584 18.33 -12.66 -0.61
N VAL A 585 17.37 -13.46 -0.11
CA VAL A 585 17.44 -14.93 -0.12
C VAL A 585 16.33 -15.59 -0.94
N GLY A 586 15.63 -14.81 -1.77
CA GLY A 586 14.46 -15.26 -2.51
C GLY A 586 13.14 -15.05 -1.77
N ASP A 587 12.03 -15.23 -2.48
CA ASP A 587 10.65 -15.16 -1.96
C ASP A 587 10.37 -13.92 -1.09
N GLY A 588 10.87 -12.75 -1.51
CA GLY A 588 10.66 -11.48 -0.81
C GLY A 588 11.37 -11.38 0.55
N THR A 589 12.26 -12.30 0.89
CA THR A 589 12.93 -12.36 2.19
C THR A 589 14.35 -11.79 2.14
N TYR A 590 14.70 -11.00 3.16
CA TYR A 590 15.96 -10.30 3.31
C TYR A 590 16.59 -10.58 4.67
N VAL A 591 17.82 -11.09 4.67
CA VAL A 591 18.59 -11.35 5.88
C VAL A 591 19.37 -10.11 6.25
N ILE A 592 19.29 -9.71 7.51
CA ILE A 592 19.93 -8.54 8.10
C ILE A 592 21.14 -9.00 8.92
N ASP A 593 22.30 -8.41 8.64
CA ASP A 593 23.53 -8.70 9.36
C ASP A 593 23.45 -8.25 10.84
N PRO A 594 24.13 -8.93 11.79
CA PRO A 594 24.09 -8.57 13.21
C PRO A 594 24.51 -7.14 13.51
N SER A 595 25.34 -6.53 12.66
CA SER A 595 25.70 -5.11 12.76
C SER A 595 24.49 -4.18 12.66
N GLY A 596 23.44 -4.58 11.93
CA GLY A 596 22.21 -3.83 11.73
C GLY A 596 21.13 -4.02 12.79
N ARG A 597 21.26 -5.02 13.67
CA ARG A 597 20.18 -5.42 14.62
C ARG A 597 19.61 -4.26 15.42
N THR A 598 20.46 -3.37 15.93
CA THR A 598 19.98 -2.23 16.75
C THR A 598 19.11 -1.26 15.94
N ALA A 599 19.54 -0.93 14.71
CA ALA A 599 18.77 -0.08 13.82
C ALA A 599 17.48 -0.77 13.36
N ALA A 600 17.55 -2.07 13.05
CA ALA A 600 16.41 -2.87 12.63
C ALA A 600 15.34 -2.93 13.72
N VAL A 601 15.71 -3.16 14.98
CA VAL A 601 14.76 -3.16 16.12
C VAL A 601 14.09 -1.79 16.29
N ALA A 602 14.86 -0.70 16.16
CA ALA A 602 14.31 0.66 16.29
C ALA A 602 13.32 0.98 15.17
N LEU A 603 13.68 0.67 13.92
CA LEU A 603 12.82 0.87 12.75
C LEU A 603 11.60 -0.06 12.80
N ALA A 604 11.75 -1.31 13.21
CA ALA A 604 10.65 -2.24 13.42
C ALA A 604 9.62 -1.69 14.43
N SER A 605 10.09 -1.11 15.54
CA SER A 605 9.22 -0.44 16.51
C SER A 605 8.55 0.83 15.96
N GLU A 606 9.23 1.58 15.10
CA GLU A 606 8.69 2.81 14.50
C GLU A 606 7.61 2.52 13.45
N PHE A 607 7.82 1.48 12.64
CA PHE A 607 6.94 1.12 11.52
C PHE A 607 5.96 -0.01 11.84
N GLY A 608 6.05 -0.61 13.03
CA GLY A 608 5.23 -1.76 13.41
C GLY A 608 5.53 -3.03 12.61
N VAL A 609 6.78 -3.22 12.19
CA VAL A 609 7.21 -4.33 11.33
C VAL A 609 7.75 -5.50 12.15
N ASP A 610 7.40 -6.73 11.78
CA ASP A 610 7.91 -7.94 12.43
C ASP A 610 9.25 -8.38 11.84
N LEU A 611 10.14 -8.90 12.70
CA LEU A 611 11.47 -9.40 12.31
C LEU A 611 11.69 -10.81 12.87
N ALA A 612 11.80 -11.79 11.98
CA ALA A 612 11.97 -13.19 12.33
C ALA A 612 13.44 -13.53 12.65
N ALA A 613 13.66 -14.64 13.36
CA ALA A 613 15.00 -15.18 13.57
C ALA A 613 15.49 -15.91 12.31
N THR A 614 16.78 -15.81 12.03
CA THR A 614 17.50 -16.68 11.10
C THR A 614 18.87 -17.03 11.70
N ASP A 615 19.48 -18.10 11.24
CA ASP A 615 20.83 -18.51 11.61
C ASP A 615 21.91 -17.76 10.82
N GLY A 616 21.52 -16.97 9.81
CA GLY A 616 22.42 -16.19 8.96
C GLY A 616 23.06 -17.01 7.84
N ASP A 617 22.69 -18.28 7.67
CA ASP A 617 23.13 -19.08 6.55
C ASP A 617 22.38 -18.62 5.28
N LEU A 618 23.10 -18.53 4.16
CA LEU A 618 22.59 -17.97 2.91
C LEU A 618 22.45 -19.07 1.86
N PRO A 619 21.27 -19.24 1.23
CA PRO A 619 21.08 -20.23 0.18
C PRO A 619 21.87 -19.88 -1.09
N ASP A 620 22.07 -20.87 -1.94
CA ASP A 620 22.63 -20.66 -3.28
C ASP A 620 21.78 -19.65 -4.06
N GLY A 621 22.42 -18.61 -4.59
CA GLY A 621 21.73 -17.52 -5.30
C GLY A 621 21.34 -16.33 -4.41
N ALA A 622 21.58 -16.40 -3.10
CA ALA A 622 21.49 -15.22 -2.24
C ALA A 622 22.46 -14.12 -2.72
N ALA A 623 22.00 -12.87 -2.72
CA ALA A 623 22.76 -11.74 -3.24
C ALA A 623 22.66 -10.53 -2.31
N GLY A 624 23.77 -9.82 -2.14
CA GLY A 624 23.78 -8.56 -1.43
C GLY A 624 22.95 -7.51 -2.16
N VAL A 625 22.18 -6.71 -1.41
CA VAL A 625 21.40 -5.61 -1.97
C VAL A 625 21.95 -4.27 -1.50
N SER A 626 21.89 -3.25 -2.35
CA SER A 626 22.43 -1.92 -2.06
C SER A 626 21.33 -0.91 -1.80
N ALA A 627 21.66 0.17 -1.08
CA ALA A 627 20.87 1.38 -1.15
C ALA A 627 20.82 1.88 -2.60
N LEU A 628 19.64 2.30 -3.06
CA LEU A 628 19.44 2.74 -4.44
C LEU A 628 19.09 4.21 -4.52
N ARG A 629 19.80 4.93 -5.38
CA ARG A 629 19.35 6.20 -5.93
C ARG A 629 18.61 5.94 -7.23
N VAL A 630 17.28 5.95 -7.15
CA VAL A 630 16.41 5.62 -8.29
C VAL A 630 16.25 6.83 -9.20
N GLY A 631 16.69 6.70 -10.45
CA GLY A 631 16.28 7.62 -11.51
C GLY A 631 14.87 7.31 -11.97
N TYR A 632 14.07 8.30 -12.34
CA TYR A 632 12.71 8.05 -12.82
C TYR A 632 12.28 9.01 -13.94
N THR A 633 11.44 8.52 -14.85
CA THR A 633 10.75 9.36 -15.84
C THR A 633 9.28 9.57 -15.44
N GLY A 634 8.75 10.76 -15.74
CA GLY A 634 7.40 11.17 -15.36
C GLY A 634 6.99 12.48 -16.06
N SER A 635 5.79 12.97 -15.79
CA SER A 635 5.18 14.07 -16.55
C SER A 635 5.87 15.42 -16.32
N ASN A 636 6.46 15.69 -15.14
CA ASN A 636 7.09 16.98 -14.79
C ASN A 636 8.12 16.93 -13.63
N GLY A 637 8.74 15.78 -13.35
CA GLY A 637 9.70 15.67 -12.21
C GLY A 637 9.06 15.72 -10.82
N SER A 638 7.74 15.55 -10.76
CA SER A 638 6.92 15.21 -9.60
C SER A 638 5.70 14.40 -10.11
N GLY A 639 4.85 13.89 -9.21
CA GLY A 639 3.67 13.06 -9.53
C GLY A 639 3.79 11.62 -9.03
N ASP A 640 2.92 10.74 -9.53
CA ASP A 640 2.66 9.41 -8.97
C ASP A 640 3.93 8.56 -8.79
N THR A 641 4.82 8.53 -9.78
CA THR A 641 6.08 7.78 -9.71
C THR A 641 7.00 8.31 -8.61
N PHE A 642 7.15 9.64 -8.52
CA PHE A 642 7.98 10.26 -7.48
C PHE A 642 7.41 9.96 -6.09
N LEU A 643 6.10 10.11 -5.93
CA LEU A 643 5.42 9.88 -4.66
C LEU A 643 5.48 8.42 -4.23
N ALA A 644 5.22 7.49 -5.15
CA ALA A 644 5.30 6.06 -4.86
C ALA A 644 6.72 5.63 -4.47
N LEU A 645 7.74 6.10 -5.20
CA LEU A 645 9.15 5.84 -4.83
C LEU A 645 9.48 6.40 -3.45
N SER A 646 8.97 7.60 -3.13
CA SER A 646 9.16 8.23 -1.82
C SER A 646 8.41 7.49 -0.70
N GLN A 647 7.20 7.01 -0.97
CA GLN A 647 6.38 6.20 -0.04
C GLN A 647 7.05 4.85 0.24
N MET A 648 7.76 4.26 -0.73
CA MET A 648 8.61 3.07 -0.52
C MET A 648 9.92 3.38 0.23
N GLY A 649 10.23 4.65 0.50
CA GLY A 649 11.44 5.04 1.24
C GLY A 649 12.71 5.13 0.40
N PHE A 650 12.61 5.18 -0.93
CA PHE A 650 13.76 5.52 -1.78
C PHE A 650 14.09 7.01 -1.61
N VAL A 651 15.34 7.30 -1.24
CA VAL A 651 15.79 8.66 -0.91
C VAL A 651 16.25 9.39 -2.17
N ASP A 652 15.87 10.66 -2.29
CA ASP A 652 16.21 11.57 -3.38
C ASP A 652 16.05 11.01 -4.81
N PRO A 653 14.86 10.49 -5.21
CA PRO A 653 14.63 10.03 -6.57
C PRO A 653 14.97 11.11 -7.61
N VAL A 654 15.69 10.73 -8.68
CA VAL A 654 16.25 11.67 -9.66
C VAL A 654 15.38 11.72 -10.90
N PHE A 655 14.84 12.89 -11.24
CA PHE A 655 14.07 13.04 -12.47
C PHE A 655 14.97 12.94 -13.72
N VAL A 656 14.62 12.03 -14.61
CA VAL A 656 15.28 11.76 -15.89
C VAL A 656 14.35 12.17 -17.03
N ASN A 657 14.89 12.97 -17.97
CA ASN A 657 14.19 13.41 -19.17
C ASN A 657 15.05 13.18 -20.43
N ASN A 658 14.54 13.54 -21.60
CA ASN A 658 15.21 13.30 -22.89
C ASN A 658 16.58 13.99 -23.05
N THR A 659 16.95 14.90 -22.16
CA THR A 659 18.23 15.65 -22.16
C THR A 659 19.15 15.28 -21.00
N PHE A 660 18.74 14.38 -20.12
CA PHE A 660 19.52 13.97 -18.96
C PHE A 660 20.78 13.21 -19.38
N THR A 661 21.94 13.59 -18.83
CA THR A 661 23.24 12.99 -19.18
C THR A 661 24.01 12.41 -17.99
N ASP A 662 23.60 12.72 -16.76
CA ASP A 662 24.33 12.34 -15.54
C ASP A 662 23.87 10.99 -14.96
N TYR A 663 24.02 9.92 -15.75
CA TYR A 663 23.62 8.57 -15.34
C TYR A 663 24.53 7.95 -14.28
N ASP A 664 25.57 8.65 -13.83
CA ASP A 664 26.36 8.25 -12.65
C ASP A 664 25.70 8.72 -11.35
N ALA A 665 24.67 9.58 -11.44
CA ALA A 665 23.86 10.01 -10.31
C ALA A 665 22.71 9.06 -9.96
N ILE A 666 22.56 7.93 -10.67
CA ILE A 666 21.50 6.95 -10.44
C ILE A 666 22.05 5.52 -10.51
N ASP A 667 21.43 4.61 -9.78
CA ASP A 667 21.80 3.18 -9.77
C ASP A 667 20.89 2.37 -10.70
N VAL A 668 19.59 2.66 -10.68
CA VAL A 668 18.54 2.02 -11.47
C VAL A 668 17.58 3.07 -12.04
N LEU A 669 17.02 2.82 -13.23
CA LEU A 669 16.06 3.72 -13.87
C LEU A 669 14.64 3.12 -13.89
N TYR A 670 13.71 3.79 -13.22
CA TYR A 670 12.26 3.55 -13.35
C TYR A 670 11.65 4.37 -14.50
N LEU A 671 11.13 3.71 -15.53
CA LEU A 671 10.51 4.32 -16.69
C LEU A 671 8.99 4.42 -16.51
N GLY A 672 8.51 5.52 -15.93
CA GLY A 672 7.08 5.84 -15.81
C GLY A 672 6.49 6.49 -17.07
N SER A 673 7.31 7.23 -17.83
CA SER A 673 6.95 7.86 -19.11
C SER A 673 8.03 7.63 -20.19
N ASN A 674 7.64 7.76 -21.47
CA ASN A 674 8.53 7.48 -22.59
C ASN A 674 9.67 8.51 -22.70
N LEU A 675 10.91 8.03 -22.93
CA LEU A 675 12.01 8.86 -23.40
C LEU A 675 11.98 8.95 -24.94
N ALA A 676 11.67 10.13 -25.46
CA ALA A 676 11.47 10.37 -26.89
C ALA A 676 12.56 11.29 -27.46
N PHE A 677 13.66 10.70 -27.92
CA PHE A 677 14.82 11.43 -28.43
C PHE A 677 14.62 11.92 -29.87
N ASN A 678 14.87 13.21 -30.10
CA ASN A 678 14.92 13.84 -31.43
C ASN A 678 16.37 14.17 -31.84
N THR A 679 16.55 14.89 -32.95
CA THR A 679 17.87 15.24 -33.50
C THR A 679 18.51 16.49 -32.89
N SER A 680 17.93 17.07 -31.84
CA SER A 680 18.57 18.20 -31.14
C SER A 680 19.82 17.73 -30.41
N GLU A 681 20.84 18.60 -30.35
CA GLU A 681 22.13 18.27 -29.73
C GLU A 681 21.98 17.77 -28.29
N ALA A 682 21.13 18.44 -27.49
CA ALA A 682 20.87 18.05 -26.10
C ALA A 682 20.24 16.65 -25.98
N GLN A 683 19.30 16.30 -26.86
CA GLN A 683 18.66 14.97 -26.81
C GLN A 683 19.54 13.87 -27.42
N VAL A 684 20.40 14.20 -28.38
CA VAL A 684 21.44 13.28 -28.86
C VAL A 684 22.43 12.96 -27.74
N ALA A 685 22.84 13.96 -26.96
CA ALA A 685 23.69 13.75 -25.80
C ALA A 685 23.00 12.89 -24.73
N GLY A 686 21.74 13.17 -24.40
CA GLY A 686 20.95 12.36 -23.46
C GLY A 686 20.79 10.91 -23.91
N ARG A 687 20.49 10.68 -25.19
CA ARG A 687 20.44 9.34 -25.79
C ARG A 687 21.76 8.59 -25.66
N THR A 688 22.86 9.27 -25.98
CA THR A 688 24.21 8.67 -25.94
C THR A 688 24.59 8.30 -24.50
N ALA A 689 24.22 9.13 -23.52
CA ALA A 689 24.47 8.86 -22.12
C ALA A 689 23.65 7.66 -21.60
N LEU A 690 22.39 7.52 -22.02
CA LEU A 690 21.55 6.35 -21.72
C LEU A 690 22.15 5.06 -22.32
N GLU A 691 22.60 5.11 -23.58
CA GLU A 691 23.26 3.97 -24.23
C GLU A 691 24.50 3.53 -23.45
N ALA A 692 25.32 4.49 -23.01
CA ALA A 692 26.49 4.20 -22.19
C ALA A 692 26.13 3.63 -20.81
N TYR A 693 25.01 4.02 -20.22
CA TYR A 693 24.50 3.49 -18.94
C TYR A 693 24.10 2.02 -19.07
N LEU A 694 23.36 1.66 -20.13
CA LEU A 694 22.96 0.28 -20.39
C LEU A 694 24.16 -0.60 -20.80
N ALA A 695 25.11 -0.05 -21.57
CA ALA A 695 26.31 -0.79 -21.97
C ALA A 695 27.21 -1.19 -20.78
N ARG A 696 27.09 -0.52 -19.64
CA ARG A 696 27.79 -0.87 -18.39
C ARG A 696 26.93 -1.63 -17.36
N GLY A 697 25.78 -2.15 -17.79
CA GLY A 697 24.91 -2.99 -16.95
C GLY A 697 23.83 -2.23 -16.17
N GLY A 698 23.56 -0.96 -16.50
CA GLY A 698 22.50 -0.19 -15.84
C GLY A 698 21.11 -0.85 -15.95
N GLY A 699 20.35 -0.83 -14.85
CA GLY A 699 19.06 -1.50 -14.72
C GLY A 699 17.86 -0.68 -15.21
N LEU A 700 16.82 -1.36 -15.69
CA LEU A 700 15.56 -0.77 -16.17
C LEU A 700 14.36 -1.39 -15.47
N VAL A 701 13.50 -0.59 -14.85
CA VAL A 701 12.21 -1.04 -14.28
C VAL A 701 11.12 -0.11 -14.78
N GLY A 702 9.86 -0.55 -14.85
CA GLY A 702 8.74 0.39 -15.02
C GLY A 702 7.62 -0.08 -15.94
N ALA A 703 6.85 0.89 -16.44
CA ALA A 703 5.64 0.63 -17.20
C ALA A 703 5.95 0.03 -18.58
N SER A 704 5.08 -0.85 -19.07
CA SER A 704 5.32 -1.67 -20.26
C SER A 704 5.68 -0.85 -21.50
N GLY A 705 4.99 0.26 -21.76
CA GLY A 705 5.27 1.12 -22.92
C GLY A 705 6.69 1.69 -22.88
N PRO A 706 7.03 2.49 -21.86
CA PRO A 706 8.36 3.06 -21.69
C PRO A 706 9.49 2.03 -21.63
N VAL A 707 9.36 0.98 -20.78
CA VAL A 707 10.42 -0.02 -20.62
C VAL A 707 10.63 -0.82 -21.89
N THR A 708 9.57 -1.28 -22.56
CA THR A 708 9.72 -2.04 -23.81
C THR A 708 10.36 -1.18 -24.90
N THR A 709 9.99 0.10 -24.98
CA THR A 709 10.56 1.02 -25.97
C THR A 709 12.06 1.17 -25.76
N VAL A 710 12.52 1.42 -24.53
CA VAL A 710 13.95 1.55 -24.22
C VAL A 710 14.66 0.20 -24.36
N GLY A 711 14.15 -0.86 -23.73
CA GLY A 711 14.76 -2.19 -23.72
C GLY A 711 14.99 -2.75 -25.11
N THR A 712 14.02 -2.65 -26.01
CA THR A 712 14.16 -3.12 -27.41
C THR A 712 15.05 -2.21 -28.25
N THR A 713 14.94 -0.88 -28.10
CA THR A 713 15.72 0.10 -28.89
C THR A 713 17.23 -0.02 -28.61
N PHE A 714 17.61 -0.32 -27.37
CA PHE A 714 18.99 -0.42 -26.94
C PHE A 714 19.48 -1.88 -26.76
N GLY A 715 18.67 -2.87 -27.14
CA GLY A 715 19.07 -4.28 -27.19
C GLY A 715 19.26 -4.94 -25.81
N VAL A 716 18.52 -4.52 -24.79
CA VAL A 716 18.52 -5.17 -23.47
C VAL A 716 17.73 -6.49 -23.52
N PHE A 717 16.58 -6.48 -24.21
CA PHE A 717 15.74 -7.66 -24.43
C PHE A 717 14.86 -7.48 -25.66
N ASP A 718 14.35 -8.60 -26.18
CA ASP A 718 13.34 -8.62 -27.24
C ASP A 718 11.98 -9.01 -26.66
N ALA A 719 10.98 -8.14 -26.85
CA ALA A 719 9.57 -8.45 -26.61
C ALA A 719 8.69 -7.54 -27.46
N THR A 720 7.51 -8.03 -27.83
CA THR A 720 6.46 -7.28 -28.52
C THR A 720 5.35 -6.96 -27.55
N ARG A 721 5.15 -5.66 -27.27
CA ARG A 721 4.01 -5.16 -26.49
C ARG A 721 2.74 -5.14 -27.35
N VAL A 722 1.70 -5.82 -26.91
CA VAL A 722 0.35 -5.74 -27.47
C VAL A 722 -0.51 -4.87 -26.56
N THR A 723 -1.20 -3.87 -27.13
CA THR A 723 -1.98 -2.89 -26.37
C THR A 723 -3.47 -3.17 -26.47
N GLY A 724 -4.16 -3.12 -25.33
CA GLY A 724 -5.61 -3.01 -25.26
C GLY A 724 -6.08 -1.58 -25.57
N ARG A 725 -7.34 -1.30 -25.28
CA ARG A 725 -7.91 0.05 -25.45
C ARG A 725 -7.30 1.02 -24.43
N SER A 726 -7.11 2.28 -24.83
CA SER A 726 -6.56 3.32 -23.95
C SER A 726 -7.54 3.80 -22.88
N ASP A 727 -8.84 3.65 -23.10
CA ASP A 727 -9.89 4.01 -22.14
C ASP A 727 -10.29 2.86 -21.21
N ALA A 728 -9.72 1.65 -21.40
CA ALA A 728 -9.97 0.52 -20.52
C ALA A 728 -9.20 0.65 -19.21
N ASN A 729 -9.87 0.36 -18.10
CA ASN A 729 -9.29 0.38 -16.76
C ASN A 729 -10.07 -0.55 -15.83
N GLY A 730 -9.41 -1.07 -14.80
CA GLY A 730 -10.06 -2.01 -13.90
C GLY A 730 -9.15 -2.73 -12.94
N ILE A 731 -9.74 -3.71 -12.27
CA ILE A 731 -9.06 -4.67 -11.38
C ILE A 731 -9.13 -6.05 -12.02
N VAL A 732 -8.02 -6.78 -11.94
CA VAL A 732 -7.88 -8.14 -12.47
C VAL A 732 -7.18 -9.00 -11.43
N GLU A 733 -7.50 -10.29 -11.40
CA GLU A 733 -6.64 -11.28 -10.77
C GLU A 733 -5.35 -11.46 -11.59
N VAL A 734 -4.26 -11.84 -10.93
CA VAL A 734 -2.99 -12.14 -11.57
C VAL A 734 -2.40 -13.42 -11.01
N ASP A 735 -1.74 -14.18 -11.88
CA ASP A 735 -1.05 -15.41 -11.51
C ASP A 735 0.46 -15.16 -11.52
N THR A 736 1.09 -15.17 -10.35
CA THR A 736 2.54 -14.98 -10.20
C THR A 736 3.27 -16.32 -10.30
N THR A 737 4.40 -16.34 -11.03
CA THR A 737 5.24 -17.53 -11.18
C THR A 737 5.83 -17.95 -9.82
N THR A 738 5.64 -19.21 -9.41
CA THR A 738 5.99 -19.71 -8.06
C THR A 738 7.46 -19.58 -7.68
N ASP A 739 8.38 -19.72 -8.64
CA ASP A 739 9.83 -19.51 -8.42
C ASP A 739 10.33 -18.25 -9.15
N GLY A 740 9.40 -17.30 -9.41
CA GLY A 740 9.65 -16.05 -10.11
C GLY A 740 10.28 -14.99 -9.21
N LEU A 741 10.70 -13.89 -9.81
CA LEU A 741 11.24 -12.72 -9.11
C LEU A 741 10.26 -12.16 -8.07
N LEU A 742 8.96 -12.27 -8.32
CA LEU A 742 7.88 -11.68 -7.51
C LEU A 742 7.13 -12.70 -6.64
N SER A 743 7.57 -13.96 -6.60
CA SER A 743 6.87 -15.08 -5.94
C SER A 743 6.47 -14.83 -4.50
N GLY A 744 7.26 -14.04 -3.77
CA GLY A 744 7.05 -13.76 -2.35
C GLY A 744 6.48 -12.38 -2.02
N THR A 745 6.19 -11.55 -3.03
CA THR A 745 5.74 -10.15 -2.82
C THR A 745 4.45 -9.80 -3.55
N SER A 746 4.05 -10.57 -4.57
CA SER A 746 2.88 -10.23 -5.37
C SER A 746 1.57 -10.50 -4.65
N GLU A 747 0.68 -9.52 -4.74
CA GLU A 747 -0.73 -9.67 -4.42
C GLU A 747 -1.49 -10.40 -5.54
N PRO A 748 -2.60 -11.11 -5.23
CA PRO A 748 -3.37 -11.88 -6.21
C PRO A 748 -4.19 -11.00 -7.15
N ALA A 749 -4.27 -9.69 -6.91
CA ALA A 749 -5.00 -8.74 -7.73
C ALA A 749 -4.13 -7.54 -8.11
N ALA A 750 -4.34 -7.02 -9.31
CA ALA A 750 -3.63 -5.85 -9.83
C ALA A 750 -4.58 -4.84 -10.44
N PHE A 751 -4.20 -3.56 -10.36
CA PHE A 751 -4.86 -2.48 -11.07
C PHE A 751 -4.26 -2.28 -12.46
N PHE A 752 -5.09 -1.93 -13.43
CA PHE A 752 -4.63 -1.50 -14.74
C PHE A 752 -5.38 -0.27 -15.26
N SER A 753 -4.65 0.58 -15.98
CA SER A 753 -5.18 1.65 -16.82
C SER A 753 -4.46 1.59 -18.16
N SER A 754 -5.20 1.52 -19.27
CA SER A 754 -4.66 1.25 -20.61
C SER A 754 -3.86 -0.07 -20.68
N PRO A 755 -4.50 -1.24 -20.55
CA PRO A 755 -3.83 -2.52 -20.34
C PRO A 755 -2.97 -2.93 -21.56
N SER A 756 -1.95 -3.75 -21.30
CA SER A 756 -1.12 -4.36 -22.34
C SER A 756 -0.59 -5.73 -21.91
N TYR A 757 -0.02 -6.50 -22.83
CA TYR A 757 0.67 -7.74 -22.51
C TYR A 757 1.87 -7.95 -23.45
N PHE A 758 2.72 -8.92 -23.13
CA PHE A 758 3.94 -9.20 -23.89
C PHE A 758 3.86 -10.48 -24.71
N THR A 759 4.39 -10.44 -25.93
CA THR A 759 4.52 -11.59 -26.84
C THR A 759 5.89 -11.57 -27.51
N GLY A 760 6.25 -12.60 -28.27
CA GLY A 760 7.52 -12.63 -29.00
C GLY A 760 8.73 -12.44 -28.08
N LEU A 761 8.70 -13.11 -26.93
CA LEU A 761 9.71 -12.99 -25.88
C LEU A 761 11.04 -13.61 -26.37
N GLY A 762 12.13 -12.86 -26.23
CA GLY A 762 13.48 -13.33 -26.51
C GLY A 762 13.94 -14.43 -25.54
N GLU A 763 15.02 -15.13 -25.88
CA GLU A 763 15.55 -16.24 -25.08
C GLU A 763 16.00 -15.82 -23.68
N ASN A 764 16.33 -14.54 -23.48
CA ASN A 764 16.76 -13.97 -22.21
C ASN A 764 15.62 -13.38 -21.36
N VAL A 765 14.37 -13.56 -21.78
CA VAL A 765 13.17 -13.02 -21.10
C VAL A 765 12.45 -14.11 -20.33
N ARG A 766 12.08 -13.82 -19.08
CA ARG A 766 11.27 -14.68 -18.21
C ARG A 766 9.90 -14.02 -17.95
N VAL A 767 8.86 -14.84 -17.86
CA VAL A 767 7.53 -14.41 -17.42
C VAL A 767 7.46 -14.51 -15.90
N GLU A 768 7.17 -13.39 -15.25
CA GLU A 768 7.05 -13.32 -13.79
C GLU A 768 5.59 -13.36 -13.33
N GLN A 769 4.67 -12.88 -14.17
CA GLN A 769 3.25 -12.84 -13.85
C GLN A 769 2.41 -12.89 -15.14
N THR A 770 1.22 -13.48 -15.06
CA THR A 770 0.21 -13.47 -16.14
C THR A 770 -1.11 -12.86 -15.70
N TRP A 771 -1.86 -12.31 -16.66
CA TRP A 771 -3.22 -11.81 -16.45
C TRP A 771 -4.18 -12.96 -16.13
N GLY A 772 -5.04 -12.78 -15.11
CA GLY A 772 -6.07 -13.73 -14.70
C GLY A 772 -7.49 -13.23 -15.01
N THR A 773 -8.41 -13.49 -14.09
CA THR A 773 -9.84 -13.13 -14.20
C THR A 773 -10.06 -11.62 -14.07
N TYR A 774 -10.85 -11.05 -14.97
CA TYR A 774 -11.30 -9.65 -14.84
C TYR A 774 -12.37 -9.52 -13.75
N LEU A 775 -12.20 -8.58 -12.82
CA LEU A 775 -13.05 -8.45 -11.64
C LEU A 775 -14.01 -7.25 -11.73
N ALA A 776 -13.48 -6.05 -12.01
CA ALA A 776 -14.27 -4.81 -11.98
C ALA A 776 -13.71 -3.72 -12.90
N GLY A 777 -14.57 -2.77 -13.28
CA GLY A 777 -14.24 -1.57 -14.06
C GLY A 777 -14.91 -1.53 -15.44
N HIS A 778 -14.20 -1.01 -16.42
CA HIS A 778 -14.64 -0.92 -17.81
C HIS A 778 -13.58 -1.45 -18.77
N TRP A 779 -13.88 -2.54 -19.47
CA TRP A 779 -12.96 -3.13 -20.43
C TRP A 779 -13.66 -3.81 -21.61
N ARG A 780 -13.96 -3.00 -22.64
CA ARG A 780 -14.54 -3.51 -23.89
C ARG A 780 -13.48 -4.09 -24.84
N SER A 781 -13.80 -5.22 -25.48
CA SER A 781 -13.16 -5.59 -26.76
C SER A 781 -13.65 -4.64 -27.85
N ALA A 782 -12.83 -4.37 -28.87
CA ALA A 782 -13.25 -3.55 -29.99
C ALA A 782 -12.72 -4.06 -31.33
N THR A 783 -13.47 -3.81 -32.41
CA THR A 783 -12.94 -3.89 -33.77
C THR A 783 -12.69 -2.47 -34.26
N ASN A 784 -11.45 -2.15 -34.64
CA ASN A 784 -11.14 -0.82 -35.16
C ASN A 784 -11.97 -0.55 -36.44
N ALA A 785 -12.72 0.56 -36.47
CA ALA A 785 -13.57 0.89 -37.62
C ALA A 785 -12.76 1.29 -38.87
N ALA A 786 -11.49 1.66 -38.72
CA ALA A 786 -10.57 2.05 -39.78
C ALA A 786 -9.64 0.92 -40.25
N THR A 787 -9.42 -0.11 -39.42
CA THR A 787 -8.65 -1.33 -39.78
C THR A 787 -9.32 -2.56 -39.15
N PRO A 788 -9.49 -3.70 -39.86
CA PRO A 788 -10.18 -4.88 -39.31
C PRO A 788 -9.32 -5.66 -38.30
N VAL A 789 -8.48 -4.97 -37.53
CA VAL A 789 -7.66 -5.56 -36.47
C VAL A 789 -8.46 -5.46 -35.16
N PRO A 790 -8.80 -6.59 -34.52
CA PRO A 790 -9.38 -6.58 -33.18
C PRO A 790 -8.41 -5.94 -32.18
N VAL A 791 -8.92 -5.05 -31.33
CA VAL A 791 -8.26 -4.60 -30.11
C VAL A 791 -8.64 -5.59 -29.01
N PRO A 792 -7.66 -6.30 -28.40
CA PRO A 792 -7.93 -7.34 -27.41
C PRO A 792 -8.59 -6.77 -26.15
N GLY A 793 -9.56 -7.51 -25.63
CA GLY A 793 -10.24 -7.26 -24.36
C GLY A 793 -9.89 -8.31 -23.29
N PRO A 794 -10.68 -8.44 -22.21
CA PRO A 794 -10.37 -9.31 -21.08
C PRO A 794 -10.07 -10.76 -21.47
N VAL A 795 -10.88 -11.33 -22.38
CA VAL A 795 -10.76 -12.73 -22.82
C VAL A 795 -9.44 -12.99 -23.55
N GLU A 796 -8.99 -12.05 -24.37
CA GLU A 796 -7.71 -12.20 -25.08
C GLU A 796 -6.50 -11.98 -24.18
N PHE A 797 -6.66 -11.25 -23.07
CA PHE A 797 -5.62 -10.99 -22.10
C PHE A 797 -5.39 -12.15 -21.13
N ALA A 798 -6.43 -12.91 -20.78
CA ALA A 798 -6.31 -14.03 -19.86
C ALA A 798 -5.16 -15.00 -20.24
N GLY A 799 -4.29 -15.28 -19.27
CA GLY A 799 -3.10 -16.11 -19.41
C GLY A 799 -1.92 -15.47 -20.17
N GLN A 800 -2.04 -14.22 -20.64
CA GLN A 800 -0.93 -13.51 -21.28
C GLN A 800 0.04 -12.95 -20.24
N PRO A 801 1.35 -12.79 -20.57
CA PRO A 801 2.31 -12.16 -19.67
C PRO A 801 1.94 -10.71 -19.28
N SER A 802 1.74 -10.47 -17.98
CA SER A 802 1.51 -9.15 -17.39
C SER A 802 2.79 -8.54 -16.82
N VAL A 803 3.75 -9.36 -16.39
CA VAL A 803 5.09 -8.92 -15.96
C VAL A 803 6.15 -9.82 -16.58
N ILE A 804 7.20 -9.20 -17.12
CA ILE A 804 8.38 -9.91 -17.62
C ILE A 804 9.65 -9.35 -16.99
N SER A 805 10.65 -10.21 -16.82
CA SER A 805 12.02 -9.84 -16.46
C SER A 805 12.99 -10.27 -17.56
N ALA A 806 14.17 -9.63 -17.63
CA ALA A 806 15.22 -10.02 -18.57
C ALA A 806 16.61 -9.65 -18.05
N VAL A 807 17.62 -10.39 -18.49
CA VAL A 807 19.04 -10.06 -18.31
C VAL A 807 19.70 -9.92 -19.68
N GLY A 808 20.13 -8.72 -20.03
CA GLY A 808 20.80 -8.42 -21.30
C GLY A 808 22.26 -8.88 -21.33
N GLU A 809 22.86 -8.89 -22.51
CA GLU A 809 24.25 -9.36 -22.71
C GLU A 809 25.29 -8.54 -21.91
N SER A 810 25.02 -7.26 -21.66
CA SER A 810 25.87 -6.39 -20.83
C SER A 810 25.74 -6.64 -19.33
N GLY A 811 24.82 -7.52 -18.90
CA GLY A 811 24.40 -7.70 -17.52
C GLY A 811 23.27 -6.75 -17.08
N SER A 812 22.82 -5.83 -17.94
CA SER A 812 21.65 -4.99 -17.66
C SER A 812 20.43 -5.82 -17.35
N ARG A 813 19.81 -5.57 -16.19
CA ARG A 813 18.60 -6.24 -15.74
C ARG A 813 17.38 -5.37 -16.04
N ALA A 814 16.31 -5.97 -16.55
CA ALA A 814 15.09 -5.26 -16.90
C ALA A 814 13.85 -5.93 -16.32
N VAL A 815 12.89 -5.14 -15.82
CA VAL A 815 11.54 -5.60 -15.43
C VAL A 815 10.49 -4.67 -16.02
N ALA A 816 9.48 -5.24 -16.69
CA ALA A 816 8.41 -4.48 -17.32
C ALA A 816 7.03 -4.90 -16.78
N PHE A 817 6.29 -3.94 -16.24
CA PHE A 817 4.93 -4.11 -15.72
C PHE A 817 3.91 -3.66 -16.77
N ALA A 818 3.04 -4.59 -17.19
CA ALA A 818 1.93 -4.29 -18.09
C ALA A 818 0.62 -3.93 -17.36
N THR A 819 0.60 -4.16 -16.05
CA THR A 819 -0.31 -3.55 -15.07
C THR A 819 0.12 -2.11 -14.76
N SER A 820 -0.54 -1.44 -13.81
CA SER A 820 -0.27 -0.04 -13.47
C SER A 820 0.08 0.13 -11.97
N PRO A 821 1.22 -0.42 -11.50
CA PRO A 821 1.53 -0.57 -10.08
C PRO A 821 1.78 0.73 -9.31
N LEU A 822 2.03 1.85 -10.00
CA LEU A 822 2.25 3.16 -9.38
C LEU A 822 1.16 4.19 -9.76
N TYR A 823 0.02 3.73 -10.30
CA TYR A 823 -1.02 4.64 -10.79
C TYR A 823 -1.64 5.46 -9.65
N ARG A 824 -1.50 6.79 -9.70
CA ARG A 824 -2.06 7.76 -8.73
C ARG A 824 -1.88 7.35 -7.27
N THR A 825 -0.77 6.70 -6.95
CA THR A 825 -0.46 6.17 -5.60
C THR A 825 -1.56 5.28 -5.00
N HIS A 826 -2.44 4.71 -5.82
CA HIS A 826 -3.58 3.91 -5.37
C HIS A 826 -3.22 2.44 -5.11
N PRO A 827 -2.62 1.67 -6.04
CA PRO A 827 -2.38 0.24 -5.85
C PRO A 827 -1.11 -0.04 -5.03
N THR A 828 -1.11 0.46 -3.79
CA THR A 828 0.02 0.38 -2.85
C THR A 828 0.44 -1.06 -2.52
N GLY A 829 -0.45 -2.05 -2.62
CA GLY A 829 -0.11 -3.47 -2.50
C GLY A 829 0.85 -3.97 -3.59
N ALA A 830 1.01 -3.25 -4.70
CA ALA A 830 2.01 -3.57 -5.73
C ALA A 830 3.40 -2.97 -5.45
N TYR A 831 3.56 -2.20 -4.38
CA TYR A 831 4.84 -1.54 -4.06
C TYR A 831 5.94 -2.54 -3.69
N PRO A 832 5.70 -3.60 -2.90
CA PRO A 832 6.69 -4.67 -2.69
C PRO A 832 7.22 -5.28 -3.99
N ASP A 833 6.37 -5.47 -5.01
CA ASP A 833 6.80 -5.95 -6.33
C ASP A 833 7.74 -4.96 -7.05
N VAL A 834 7.39 -3.67 -7.02
CA VAL A 834 8.23 -2.64 -7.64
C VAL A 834 9.56 -2.49 -6.90
N ALA A 835 9.55 -2.53 -5.56
CA ALA A 835 10.77 -2.48 -4.75
C ALA A 835 11.68 -3.67 -5.03
N THR A 836 11.12 -4.89 -5.07
CA THR A 836 11.85 -6.12 -5.41
C THR A 836 12.45 -6.03 -6.80
N ALA A 837 11.70 -5.56 -7.80
CA ALA A 837 12.19 -5.34 -9.15
C ALA A 837 13.34 -4.32 -9.21
N LEU A 838 13.23 -3.21 -8.48
CA LEU A 838 14.27 -2.18 -8.41
C LEU A 838 15.55 -2.68 -7.74
N LEU A 839 15.43 -3.37 -6.60
CA LEU A 839 16.56 -3.95 -5.86
C LEU A 839 17.26 -5.04 -6.68
N TRP A 840 16.50 -5.87 -7.39
CA TRP A 840 17.07 -6.89 -8.28
C TRP A 840 17.75 -6.27 -9.50
N ALA A 841 17.17 -5.22 -10.10
CA ALA A 841 17.75 -4.55 -11.27
C ALA A 841 18.91 -3.61 -10.93
N GLY A 842 19.03 -3.19 -9.67
CA GLY A 842 20.12 -2.37 -9.16
C GLY A 842 21.45 -3.14 -9.05
N PRO A 843 22.55 -2.44 -8.75
CA PRO A 843 23.84 -3.06 -8.49
C PRO A 843 23.80 -3.95 -7.25
N GLU A 844 24.66 -4.96 -7.22
CA GLU A 844 24.83 -5.81 -6.04
C GLU A 844 25.47 -5.01 -4.90
N GLY A 845 24.91 -5.14 -3.69
CA GLY A 845 25.40 -4.49 -2.48
C GLY A 845 26.31 -5.36 -1.62
N GLU A 846 26.64 -4.86 -0.44
CA GLU A 846 27.36 -5.66 0.56
C GLU A 846 26.39 -6.70 1.15
N GLY A 847 26.65 -7.98 0.84
CA GLY A 847 25.88 -9.09 1.39
C GLY A 847 26.21 -9.37 2.85
N VAL A 848 25.27 -10.01 3.54
CA VAL A 848 25.44 -10.52 4.90
C VAL A 848 26.65 -11.45 4.94
N SER A 849 27.50 -11.26 5.96
CA SER A 849 28.56 -12.22 6.22
C SER A 849 27.96 -13.44 6.90
N PRO A 850 27.96 -14.63 6.26
CA PRO A 850 27.46 -15.82 6.91
C PRO A 850 28.28 -16.07 8.18
N PRO A 851 27.66 -16.56 9.26
CA PRO A 851 28.38 -16.67 10.52
C PRO A 851 29.57 -17.61 10.33
N THR A 852 30.75 -17.18 10.78
CA THR A 852 32.01 -17.88 10.51
C THR A 852 31.89 -19.38 10.83
N GLY A 853 31.89 -20.21 9.79
CA GLY A 853 31.85 -21.67 9.93
C GLY A 853 33.02 -22.12 10.80
N VAL A 854 32.78 -23.13 11.66
CA VAL A 854 33.85 -23.68 12.49
C VAL A 854 34.90 -24.31 11.57
N SER A 855 36.17 -23.94 11.70
CA SER A 855 37.28 -24.62 11.01
C SER A 855 38.16 -25.33 12.03
N PHE A 856 38.71 -26.48 11.63
CA PHE A 856 39.49 -27.33 12.54
C PHE A 856 40.97 -27.34 12.16
N VAL A 857 41.84 -26.97 13.09
CA VAL A 857 43.30 -26.83 12.84
C VAL A 857 44.00 -28.17 12.58
N ASP A 858 43.37 -29.28 12.97
CA ASP A 858 43.85 -30.64 12.76
C ASP A 858 43.23 -31.34 11.53
N VAL A 859 42.51 -30.59 10.69
CA VAL A 859 41.90 -31.07 9.44
C VAL A 859 42.49 -30.27 8.27
N THR A 860 43.19 -30.95 7.37
CA THR A 860 43.84 -30.35 6.19
C THR A 860 43.30 -31.00 4.91
N PRO A 861 43.49 -30.41 3.71
CA PRO A 861 43.01 -31.01 2.46
C PRO A 861 43.52 -32.43 2.16
N SER A 862 44.53 -32.92 2.87
CA SER A 862 45.01 -34.31 2.76
C SER A 862 44.44 -35.27 3.81
N THR A 863 43.65 -34.76 4.77
CA THR A 863 42.95 -35.55 5.78
C THR A 863 41.87 -36.41 5.10
N GLN A 864 41.77 -37.68 5.49
CA GLN A 864 40.72 -38.57 4.97
C GLN A 864 39.34 -38.02 5.36
N PHE A 865 38.41 -38.00 4.41
CA PHE A 865 37.09 -37.36 4.53
C PHE A 865 37.13 -35.84 4.79
N TYR A 866 38.16 -35.15 4.28
CA TYR A 866 38.29 -33.69 4.41
C TYR A 866 37.01 -32.96 4.01
N GLU A 867 36.43 -33.28 2.84
CA GLU A 867 35.23 -32.63 2.33
C GLU A 867 34.04 -32.84 3.26
N GLU A 868 33.82 -34.08 3.73
CA GLU A 868 32.70 -34.39 4.63
C GLU A 868 32.88 -33.79 6.03
N ILE A 869 34.12 -33.71 6.53
CA ILE A 869 34.43 -33.06 7.80
C ILE A 869 34.25 -31.54 7.69
N SER A 870 34.69 -30.93 6.58
CA SER A 870 34.48 -29.51 6.30
C SER A 870 32.99 -29.20 6.18
N TRP A 871 32.21 -30.04 5.51
CA TRP A 871 30.76 -29.91 5.43
C TRP A 871 30.11 -29.98 6.82
N LEU A 872 30.48 -30.93 7.69
CA LEU A 872 29.97 -30.99 9.06
C LEU A 872 30.23 -29.70 9.86
N ALA A 873 31.38 -29.08 9.61
CA ALA A 873 31.82 -27.89 10.33
C ALA A 873 31.12 -26.61 9.82
N GLN A 874 30.95 -26.51 8.50
CA GLN A 874 30.22 -25.43 7.83
C GLN A 874 28.75 -25.42 8.24
N ASN A 875 28.11 -26.59 8.27
CA ASN A 875 26.71 -26.75 8.68
C ASN A 875 26.53 -26.79 10.21
N ARG A 876 27.59 -26.49 10.99
CA ARG A 876 27.62 -26.51 12.47
C ARG A 876 27.13 -27.81 13.14
N ILE A 877 27.04 -28.90 12.39
CA ILE A 877 26.67 -30.23 12.92
C ILE A 877 27.73 -30.68 13.93
N SER A 878 29.02 -30.43 13.64
CA SER A 878 30.10 -30.58 14.61
C SER A 878 30.76 -29.24 14.92
N THR A 879 30.89 -28.93 16.21
CA THR A 879 31.57 -27.72 16.71
C THR A 879 33.03 -27.96 17.14
N GLY A 880 33.46 -29.23 17.17
CA GLY A 880 34.78 -29.67 17.64
C GLY A 880 35.09 -29.24 19.08
N TRP A 881 36.38 -29.28 19.42
CA TRP A 881 36.90 -28.84 20.72
C TRP A 881 37.65 -27.53 20.57
N GLU A 882 37.30 -26.55 21.40
CA GLU A 882 38.05 -25.30 21.51
C GLU A 882 39.36 -25.52 22.27
N LEU A 883 40.45 -24.97 21.73
CA LEU A 883 41.77 -24.93 22.33
C LEU A 883 41.98 -23.60 23.08
N GLU A 884 42.97 -23.54 23.97
CA GLU A 884 43.26 -22.35 24.78
C GLU A 884 43.58 -21.08 23.96
N ASP A 885 43.99 -21.23 22.70
CA ASP A 885 44.30 -20.14 21.77
C ASP A 885 43.08 -19.68 20.93
N GLY A 886 41.89 -20.23 21.19
CA GLY A 886 40.64 -19.93 20.48
C GLY A 886 40.48 -20.69 19.16
N THR A 887 41.47 -21.49 18.75
CA THR A 887 41.31 -22.39 17.60
C THR A 887 40.55 -23.66 17.98
N ARG A 888 40.09 -24.45 17.00
CA ARG A 888 39.28 -25.65 17.26
C ARG A 888 39.89 -26.89 16.61
N GLU A 889 39.74 -28.06 17.24
CA GLU A 889 40.13 -29.37 16.69
C GLU A 889 38.90 -30.26 16.43
N PHE A 890 38.95 -31.07 15.37
CA PHE A 890 37.95 -32.08 15.05
C PHE A 890 38.27 -33.45 15.64
N ARG A 891 39.55 -33.80 15.81
CA ARG A 891 40.06 -35.11 16.25
C ARG A 891 39.55 -36.29 15.39
N PRO A 892 39.88 -36.34 14.08
CA PRO A 892 39.25 -37.25 13.09
C PRO A 892 39.26 -38.73 13.48
N VAL A 893 40.39 -39.23 14.03
CA VAL A 893 40.59 -40.65 14.35
C VAL A 893 40.14 -41.06 15.76
N THR A 894 39.38 -40.20 16.44
CA THR A 894 38.84 -40.48 17.78
C THR A 894 37.46 -41.14 17.66
N PRO A 895 37.17 -42.19 18.44
CA PRO A 895 35.82 -42.75 18.50
C PRO A 895 34.75 -41.74 18.94
N VAL A 896 33.57 -41.79 18.32
CA VAL A 896 32.41 -40.97 18.66
C VAL A 896 31.68 -41.57 19.86
N ALA A 897 31.46 -40.79 20.93
CA ALA A 897 30.60 -41.18 22.04
C ALA A 897 29.11 -41.07 21.66
N ARG A 898 28.25 -41.85 22.31
CA ARG A 898 26.82 -41.92 21.97
C ARG A 898 26.08 -40.60 22.16
N ASP A 899 26.48 -39.80 23.14
CA ASP A 899 25.97 -38.45 23.38
C ASP A 899 26.39 -37.45 22.29
N ALA A 900 27.63 -37.52 21.82
CA ALA A 900 28.10 -36.71 20.69
C ALA A 900 27.36 -37.09 19.40
N MET A 901 27.08 -38.39 19.18
CA MET A 901 26.23 -38.83 18.07
C MET A 901 24.81 -38.28 18.20
N ALA A 902 24.30 -38.14 19.42
CA ALA A 902 23.00 -37.54 19.65
C ALA A 902 22.94 -36.09 19.20
N ALA A 903 23.91 -35.30 19.64
CA ALA A 903 24.06 -33.90 19.24
C ALA A 903 24.21 -33.73 17.72
N PHE A 904 24.93 -34.63 17.07
CA PHE A 904 25.10 -34.61 15.62
C PHE A 904 23.78 -34.83 14.87
N LEU A 905 22.97 -35.81 15.27
CA LEU A 905 21.68 -36.07 14.62
C LEU A 905 20.66 -34.97 14.88
N TYR A 906 20.61 -34.43 16.09
CA TYR A 906 19.73 -33.30 16.41
C TYR A 906 20.03 -32.07 15.55
N ARG A 907 21.32 -31.71 15.42
CA ARG A 907 21.73 -30.59 14.55
C ARG A 907 21.55 -30.89 13.07
N LEU A 908 21.77 -32.14 12.65
CA LEU A 908 21.48 -32.57 11.28
C LEU A 908 19.98 -32.47 10.94
N ALA A 909 19.09 -32.55 11.94
CA ALA A 909 17.65 -32.32 11.78
C ALA A 909 17.24 -30.84 11.78
N GLY A 910 18.19 -29.90 11.78
CA GLY A 910 17.92 -28.46 11.86
C GLY A 910 17.70 -27.94 13.28
N SER A 911 18.10 -28.71 14.31
CA SER A 911 17.90 -28.35 15.73
C SER A 911 16.42 -28.03 16.06
N PRO A 912 15.52 -29.01 15.88
CA PRO A 912 14.07 -28.79 15.99
C PRO A 912 13.66 -28.23 17.36
N ASP A 913 12.66 -27.34 17.38
CA ASP A 913 12.13 -26.83 18.64
C ASP A 913 11.58 -27.99 19.47
N PHE A 914 12.17 -28.21 20.65
CA PHE A 914 11.95 -29.38 21.48
C PHE A 914 11.93 -28.97 22.95
N GLU A 915 10.81 -29.21 23.63
CA GLU A 915 10.69 -28.94 25.06
C GLU A 915 11.33 -30.07 25.89
N ASP A 916 12.34 -29.71 26.67
CA ASP A 916 13.02 -30.67 27.54
C ASP A 916 12.08 -31.32 28.56
N PRO A 917 12.03 -32.67 28.65
CA PRO A 917 11.23 -33.32 29.66
C PRO A 917 11.83 -33.09 31.05
N THR A 918 10.95 -32.84 32.04
CA THR A 918 11.37 -32.62 33.44
C THR A 918 11.98 -33.86 34.11
N THR A 919 11.90 -35.04 33.48
CA THR A 919 12.55 -36.28 33.91
C THR A 919 13.20 -36.96 32.72
N SER A 920 14.44 -37.43 32.89
CA SER A 920 15.17 -38.12 31.83
C SER A 920 14.51 -39.43 31.42
N PRO A 921 14.40 -39.73 30.10
CA PRO A 921 13.95 -41.04 29.62
C PRO A 921 14.96 -42.16 29.91
N PHE A 922 16.21 -41.82 30.27
CA PHE A 922 17.27 -42.77 30.57
C PHE A 922 17.82 -42.57 31.99
N THR A 923 17.92 -43.66 32.74
CA THR A 923 18.33 -43.66 34.15
C THR A 923 19.76 -43.21 34.41
N ASP A 924 20.63 -43.22 33.40
CA ASP A 924 22.04 -42.85 33.46
C ASP A 924 22.37 -41.51 32.78
N VAL A 925 21.34 -40.72 32.44
CA VAL A 925 21.49 -39.37 31.87
C VAL A 925 20.79 -38.36 32.80
N SER A 926 21.56 -37.45 33.39
CA SER A 926 21.04 -36.33 34.18
C SER A 926 20.44 -35.25 33.27
N THR A 927 19.43 -34.50 33.74
CA THR A 927 18.92 -33.29 33.06
C THR A 927 19.99 -32.21 32.93
N ASP A 928 21.05 -32.26 33.75
CA ASP A 928 22.21 -31.36 33.67
C ASP A 928 23.29 -31.87 32.68
N ASN A 929 23.06 -32.97 31.96
CA ASN A 929 24.01 -33.46 30.96
C ASN A 929 24.14 -32.45 29.81
N GLN A 930 25.36 -32.23 29.31
CA GLN A 930 25.63 -31.29 28.22
C GLN A 930 24.77 -31.54 26.96
N PHE A 931 24.40 -32.79 26.69
CA PHE A 931 23.59 -33.19 25.54
C PHE A 931 22.23 -33.77 25.95
N PHE A 932 21.67 -33.30 27.07
CA PHE A 932 20.40 -33.82 27.59
C PHE A 932 19.25 -33.67 26.58
N THR A 933 19.07 -32.46 26.04
CA THR A 933 18.05 -32.13 25.03
C THR A 933 18.13 -33.06 23.83
N GLU A 934 19.32 -33.24 23.25
CA GLU A 934 19.49 -34.05 22.05
C GLU A 934 19.28 -35.54 22.33
N ILE A 935 19.68 -36.02 23.51
CA ILE A 935 19.42 -37.41 23.95
C ILE A 935 17.93 -37.65 24.19
N ALA A 936 17.22 -36.70 24.81
CA ALA A 936 15.79 -36.79 25.07
C ALA A 936 14.99 -36.79 23.75
N TRP A 937 15.33 -35.89 22.83
CA TRP A 937 14.74 -35.83 21.50
C TRP A 937 14.90 -37.14 20.71
N LEU A 938 16.07 -37.79 20.77
CA LEU A 938 16.27 -39.10 20.12
C LEU A 938 15.39 -40.20 20.69
N ALA A 939 15.09 -40.14 21.99
CA ALA A 939 14.21 -41.10 22.63
C ALA A 939 12.77 -40.91 22.18
N GLU A 940 12.30 -39.66 22.18
CA GLU A 940 10.95 -39.30 21.74
C GLU A 940 10.73 -39.57 20.25
N SER A 941 11.71 -39.24 19.42
CA SER A 941 11.69 -39.50 17.98
C SER A 941 11.89 -40.97 17.61
N GLY A 942 12.05 -41.87 18.60
CA GLY A 942 12.19 -43.30 18.39
C GLY A 942 13.53 -43.74 17.79
N ILE A 943 14.49 -42.84 17.62
CA ILE A 943 15.81 -43.13 17.04
C ILE A 943 16.64 -43.98 18.01
N SER A 944 16.65 -43.61 19.30
CA SER A 944 17.30 -44.39 20.36
C SER A 944 16.31 -44.97 21.35
N THR A 945 16.33 -46.29 21.51
CA THR A 945 15.52 -47.00 22.52
C THR A 945 16.30 -47.31 23.81
N GLY A 946 17.60 -47.01 23.84
CA GLY A 946 18.50 -47.37 24.93
C GLY A 946 18.57 -48.88 25.23
N TRP A 947 19.17 -49.22 26.36
CA TRP A 947 19.21 -50.58 26.89
C TRP A 947 18.16 -50.74 27.97
N VAL A 948 17.08 -51.43 27.64
CA VAL A 948 16.03 -51.80 28.59
C VAL A 948 16.59 -52.76 29.65
N GLN A 949 16.42 -52.39 30.91
CA GLN A 949 16.81 -53.12 32.10
C GLN A 949 15.69 -54.08 32.53
N ALA A 950 16.01 -55.01 33.43
CA ALA A 950 15.05 -56.01 33.90
C ALA A 950 13.83 -55.41 34.63
N ASP A 951 13.91 -54.19 35.13
CA ASP A 951 12.82 -53.45 35.78
C ASP A 951 12.00 -52.58 34.82
N GLY A 952 12.30 -52.61 33.52
CA GLY A 952 11.63 -51.82 32.48
C GLY A 952 12.20 -50.41 32.29
N SER A 953 13.17 -49.98 33.10
CA SER A 953 13.89 -48.72 32.87
C SER A 953 14.88 -48.86 31.71
N ALA A 954 15.35 -47.75 31.13
CA ALA A 954 16.36 -47.77 30.06
C ALA A 954 17.62 -47.00 30.46
N GLN A 955 18.77 -47.41 29.92
CA GLN A 955 20.05 -46.69 29.99
C GLN A 955 20.49 -46.25 28.59
N PHE A 956 21.12 -45.09 28.45
CA PHE A 956 21.62 -44.56 27.18
C PHE A 956 23.13 -44.71 26.99
N ARG A 957 23.90 -44.79 28.08
CA ARG A 957 25.36 -44.88 28.12
C ARG A 957 26.07 -43.77 27.34
N PRO A 958 25.89 -42.49 27.73
CA PRO A 958 26.26 -41.33 26.93
C PRO A 958 27.73 -41.30 26.51
N LEU A 959 28.63 -41.65 27.44
CA LEU A 959 30.08 -41.58 27.22
C LEU A 959 30.70 -42.84 26.58
N GLU A 960 29.91 -43.90 26.33
CA GLU A 960 30.43 -45.09 25.64
C GLU A 960 30.61 -44.80 24.15
N PRO A 961 31.73 -45.21 23.51
CA PRO A 961 31.88 -45.14 22.07
C PRO A 961 30.76 -45.91 21.34
N ILE A 962 30.17 -45.31 20.32
CA ILE A 962 29.11 -45.96 19.54
C ILE A 962 29.71 -47.04 18.62
N ALA A 963 29.19 -48.26 18.73
CA ALA A 963 29.52 -49.37 17.83
C ALA A 963 28.87 -49.16 16.45
N ARG A 964 29.48 -49.72 15.41
CA ARG A 964 29.03 -49.56 14.02
C ARG A 964 27.63 -50.10 13.74
N ASP A 965 27.22 -51.16 14.40
CA ASP A 965 25.89 -51.73 14.29
C ASP A 965 24.81 -50.85 14.96
N ALA A 966 25.09 -50.32 16.15
CA ALA A 966 24.23 -49.36 16.82
C ALA A 966 24.14 -48.03 16.05
N MET A 967 25.24 -47.57 15.44
CA MET A 967 25.24 -46.43 14.54
C MET A 967 24.35 -46.68 13.31
N ALA A 968 24.41 -47.87 12.71
CA ALA A 968 23.54 -48.23 11.59
C ALA A 968 22.06 -48.12 11.98
N ALA A 969 21.69 -48.62 13.17
CA ALA A 969 20.33 -48.51 13.68
C ALA A 969 19.88 -47.04 13.86
N PHE A 970 20.76 -46.17 14.39
CA PHE A 970 20.45 -44.76 14.57
C PHE A 970 20.27 -44.04 13.23
N LEU A 971 21.19 -44.25 12.27
CA LEU A 971 21.11 -43.62 10.95
C LEU A 971 19.91 -44.10 10.13
N TYR A 972 19.57 -45.39 10.21
CA TYR A 972 18.39 -45.93 9.53
C TYR A 972 17.11 -45.29 10.06
N ARG A 973 16.92 -45.24 11.38
CA ARG A 973 15.73 -44.63 12.00
C ARG A 973 15.65 -43.14 11.78
N PHE A 974 16.79 -42.44 11.80
CA PHE A 974 16.85 -41.05 11.40
C PHE A 974 16.45 -40.87 9.93
N GLY A 975 16.95 -41.74 9.03
CA GLY A 975 16.55 -41.76 7.62
C GLY A 975 15.05 -42.00 7.44
N ASP A 976 14.46 -42.90 8.23
CA ASP A 976 13.02 -43.19 8.25
C ASP A 976 12.21 -41.97 8.69
N LEU A 977 12.65 -41.30 9.76
CA LEU A 977 12.06 -40.04 10.23
C LEU A 977 12.10 -38.94 9.14
N GLN A 978 13.13 -38.95 8.29
CA GLN A 978 13.31 -38.03 7.16
C GLN A 978 12.63 -38.53 5.87
N GLY A 979 11.86 -39.61 5.91
CA GLY A 979 11.17 -40.17 4.74
C GLY A 979 12.08 -40.83 3.69
N LYS A 980 13.32 -41.19 4.05
CA LYS A 980 14.33 -41.76 3.15
C LYS A 980 14.34 -43.28 3.09
N VAL A 981 13.56 -43.95 3.94
CA VAL A 981 13.46 -45.40 4.00
C VAL A 981 12.18 -45.84 3.29
N ASP A 982 12.30 -46.73 2.30
CA ASP A 982 11.20 -47.20 1.44
C ASP A 982 10.52 -48.49 1.94
N GLY A 983 10.98 -49.03 3.06
CA GLY A 983 10.46 -50.27 3.66
C GLY A 983 10.81 -51.54 2.90
N ALA A 984 11.78 -51.50 1.97
CA ALA A 984 12.21 -52.70 1.25
C ALA A 984 12.77 -53.78 2.21
N PRO A 985 12.46 -55.07 1.99
CA PRO A 985 12.99 -56.14 2.83
C PRO A 985 14.49 -56.32 2.63
N ALA A 986 15.22 -56.52 3.74
CA ALA A 986 16.66 -56.76 3.70
C ALA A 986 17.02 -57.98 2.82
N PRO A 987 18.17 -57.96 2.13
CA PRO A 987 18.57 -58.99 1.19
C PRO A 987 18.74 -60.34 1.88
N ALA A 988 18.48 -61.44 1.17
CA ALA A 988 18.63 -62.80 1.71
C ALA A 988 20.11 -63.20 1.95
N THR A 989 21.05 -62.45 1.38
CA THR A 989 22.50 -62.62 1.57
C THR A 989 23.08 -61.30 2.05
N SER A 990 23.88 -61.33 3.11
CA SER A 990 24.51 -60.13 3.64
C SER A 990 25.48 -59.50 2.63
N PRO A 991 25.46 -58.16 2.47
CA PRO A 991 26.46 -57.44 1.68
C PRO A 991 27.86 -57.47 2.32
N PHE A 992 27.95 -57.85 3.60
CA PHE A 992 29.20 -57.96 4.35
C PHE A 992 29.40 -59.37 4.91
N ALA A 993 30.58 -59.95 4.66
CA ALA A 993 30.91 -61.33 5.02
C ALA A 993 30.95 -61.60 6.53
N ASP A 994 31.10 -60.57 7.37
CA ASP A 994 31.16 -60.65 8.82
C ASP A 994 29.85 -60.24 9.52
N VAL A 995 28.76 -60.05 8.76
CA VAL A 995 27.43 -59.76 9.30
C VAL A 995 26.49 -60.92 8.97
N SER A 996 26.02 -61.61 10.00
CA SER A 996 24.99 -62.66 9.87
C SER A 996 23.63 -62.03 9.62
N THR A 997 22.77 -62.69 8.82
CA THR A 997 21.36 -62.29 8.64
C THR A 997 20.55 -62.36 9.95
N ASP A 998 21.06 -63.07 10.96
CA ASP A 998 20.49 -63.14 12.32
C ASP A 998 20.99 -62.00 13.24
N ASN A 999 21.81 -61.07 12.74
CA ASN A 999 22.24 -59.91 13.53
C ASN A 999 21.03 -59.00 13.83
N GLN A 1000 20.93 -58.51 15.08
CA GLN A 1000 19.81 -57.69 15.52
C GLN A 1000 19.59 -56.41 14.68
N PHE A 1001 20.64 -55.89 14.04
CA PHE A 1001 20.60 -54.70 13.18
C PHE A 1001 20.94 -55.04 11.73
N TYR A 1002 20.68 -56.28 11.30
CA TYR A 1002 21.01 -56.73 9.94
C TYR A 1002 20.33 -55.87 8.86
N ALA A 1003 19.04 -55.56 9.04
CA ALA A 1003 18.28 -54.79 8.07
C ALA A 1003 18.85 -53.37 7.91
N GLU A 1004 19.19 -52.72 9.01
CA GLU A 1004 19.75 -51.37 9.02
C GLU A 1004 21.15 -51.35 8.42
N ILE A 1005 22.00 -52.34 8.73
CA ILE A 1005 23.33 -52.47 8.13
C ILE A 1005 23.24 -52.71 6.62
N ALA A 1006 22.29 -53.54 6.17
CA ALA A 1006 22.10 -53.80 4.75
C ALA A 1006 21.59 -52.57 4.00
N TRP A 1007 20.63 -51.83 4.57
CA TRP A 1007 20.11 -50.59 3.99
C TRP A 1007 21.19 -49.53 3.84
N LEU A 1008 22.06 -49.37 4.85
CA LEU A 1008 23.24 -48.49 4.76
C LEU A 1008 24.16 -48.88 3.58
N ALA A 1009 24.31 -50.17 3.28
CA ALA A 1009 25.16 -50.64 2.20
C ALA A 1009 24.52 -50.43 0.82
N GLU A 1010 23.24 -50.75 0.69
CA GLU A 1010 22.47 -50.59 -0.56
C GLU A 1010 22.40 -49.13 -1.02
N ASN A 1011 22.35 -48.20 -0.06
CA ASN A 1011 22.32 -46.76 -0.31
C ASN A 1011 23.72 -46.11 -0.37
N GLY A 1012 24.80 -46.90 -0.39
CA GLY A 1012 26.16 -46.38 -0.50
C GLY A 1012 26.66 -45.60 0.72
N ILE A 1013 25.88 -45.52 1.80
CA ILE A 1013 26.27 -44.87 3.05
C ILE A 1013 27.45 -45.64 3.66
N ALA A 1014 27.32 -46.96 3.82
CA ALA A 1014 28.39 -47.83 4.30
C ALA A 1014 29.02 -48.67 3.18
N THR A 1015 30.31 -48.49 2.92
CA THR A 1015 31.02 -49.23 1.86
C THR A 1015 31.82 -50.43 2.38
N GLY A 1016 32.05 -50.54 3.70
CA GLY A 1016 32.85 -51.59 4.34
C GLY A 1016 34.35 -51.54 4.00
N TRP A 1017 35.07 -52.60 4.36
CA TRP A 1017 36.50 -52.80 4.02
C TRP A 1017 36.68 -54.08 3.23
N ASP A 1018 37.77 -54.18 2.46
CA ASP A 1018 38.14 -55.45 1.85
C ASP A 1018 38.40 -56.51 2.92
N GLY A 1019 37.84 -57.72 2.69
CA GLY A 1019 38.01 -58.86 3.57
C GLY A 1019 39.48 -59.26 3.70
N ALA A 1020 39.85 -59.85 4.85
CA ALA A 1020 41.23 -60.16 5.21
C ALA A 1020 41.97 -61.09 4.23
N GLY A 1021 41.25 -61.73 3.29
CA GLY A 1021 41.80 -62.62 2.26
C GLY A 1021 42.01 -62.00 0.87
N ASN A 1022 41.66 -60.73 0.62
CA ASN A 1022 41.58 -60.14 -0.74
C ASN A 1022 40.78 -61.02 -1.72
N ASP A 1023 39.73 -61.68 -1.25
CA ASP A 1023 38.89 -62.64 -1.97
C ASP A 1023 37.68 -61.99 -2.65
N GLY A 1024 37.64 -60.66 -2.70
CA GLY A 1024 36.52 -59.88 -3.22
C GLY A 1024 35.35 -59.72 -2.26
N THR A 1025 35.45 -60.21 -1.02
CA THR A 1025 34.44 -59.98 0.02
C THR A 1025 34.65 -58.64 0.73
N ARG A 1026 33.56 -58.04 1.24
CA ARG A 1026 33.60 -56.83 2.08
C ARG A 1026 33.21 -57.17 3.51
N VAL A 1027 33.78 -56.47 4.49
CA VAL A 1027 33.47 -56.61 5.93
C VAL A 1027 33.00 -55.29 6.53
N PHE A 1028 32.11 -55.33 7.51
CA PHE A 1028 31.49 -54.18 8.17
C PHE A 1028 31.98 -53.91 9.58
N ARG A 1029 32.48 -54.92 10.30
CA ARG A 1029 32.97 -54.83 11.69
C ARG A 1029 31.93 -54.28 12.68
N PRO A 1030 30.76 -54.94 12.84
CA PRO A 1030 29.60 -54.40 13.55
C PRO A 1030 29.88 -53.91 14.98
N LEU A 1031 30.72 -54.63 15.73
CA LEU A 1031 31.00 -54.30 17.14
C LEU A 1031 32.20 -53.34 17.33
N SER A 1032 32.81 -52.85 16.25
CA SER A 1032 33.91 -51.88 16.35
C SER A 1032 33.35 -50.47 16.57
N PRO A 1033 34.03 -49.60 17.35
CA PRO A 1033 33.66 -48.20 17.45
C PRO A 1033 33.75 -47.46 16.11
N VAL A 1034 32.94 -46.41 15.96
CA VAL A 1034 32.99 -45.49 14.81
C VAL A 1034 33.87 -44.28 15.15
N ASN A 1035 34.88 -44.02 14.35
CA ASN A 1035 35.68 -42.78 14.45
C ASN A 1035 34.92 -41.58 13.85
N ARG A 1036 35.27 -40.37 14.29
CA ARG A 1036 34.61 -39.11 13.90
C ARG A 1036 34.68 -38.83 12.41
N ASP A 1037 35.80 -39.16 11.77
CA ASP A 1037 36.00 -39.05 10.32
C ASP A 1037 35.00 -39.92 9.53
N ALA A 1038 34.89 -41.20 9.90
CA ALA A 1038 33.95 -42.12 9.29
C ALA A 1038 32.49 -41.73 9.57
N MET A 1039 32.20 -41.17 10.75
CA MET A 1039 30.88 -40.64 11.06
C MET A 1039 30.51 -39.46 10.14
N ALA A 1040 31.46 -38.55 9.90
CA ALA A 1040 31.26 -37.45 8.95
C ALA A 1040 30.86 -37.96 7.57
N ALA A 1041 31.58 -38.97 7.05
CA ALA A 1041 31.25 -39.59 5.78
C ALA A 1041 29.86 -40.25 5.76
N PHE A 1042 29.45 -40.92 6.85
CA PHE A 1042 28.11 -41.53 6.92
C PHE A 1042 27.00 -40.49 6.93
N MET A 1043 27.16 -39.43 7.72
CA MET A 1043 26.16 -38.36 7.82
C MET A 1043 26.06 -37.56 6.52
N PHE A 1044 27.19 -37.23 5.91
CA PHE A 1044 27.24 -36.54 4.62
C PHE A 1044 26.48 -37.34 3.56
N ARG A 1045 26.74 -38.64 3.43
CA ARG A 1045 26.07 -39.49 2.44
C ARG A 1045 24.59 -39.70 2.75
N LEU A 1046 24.21 -39.79 4.02
CA LEU A 1046 22.82 -39.86 4.44
C LEU A 1046 22.07 -38.56 4.09
N HIS A 1047 22.70 -37.40 4.30
CA HIS A 1047 22.12 -36.11 3.99
C HIS A 1047 21.84 -35.97 2.49
N HIS A 1048 22.79 -36.36 1.64
CA HIS A 1048 22.69 -36.24 0.18
C HIS A 1048 22.01 -37.43 -0.52
N LEU A 1049 21.49 -38.42 0.22
CA LEU A 1049 20.80 -39.56 -0.38
C LEU A 1049 19.58 -39.07 -1.18
N GLY A 1050 19.57 -39.35 -2.49
CA GLY A 1050 18.51 -38.93 -3.43
C GLY A 1050 18.77 -37.59 -4.14
N GLN A 1051 19.90 -36.94 -3.90
CA GLN A 1051 20.35 -35.73 -4.59
C GLN A 1051 21.51 -36.11 -5.55
N ASP A 1052 21.55 -35.54 -6.76
CA ASP A 1052 22.72 -35.67 -7.64
C ASP A 1052 23.85 -34.80 -7.05
N VAL A 1053 24.90 -35.45 -6.50
CA VAL A 1053 26.06 -34.79 -5.84
C VAL A 1053 27.25 -34.64 -6.78
#